data_AF-A0A921YWV3-F1
#
_entry.id   AF-A0A921YWV3-F1
#
_cell.length_a   1.000
_cell.length_b   1.000
_cell.length_c   1.000
_cell.angle_alpha   90.00
_cell.angle_beta   90.00
_cell.angle_gamma   90.00
#
_symmetry.space_group_name_H-M   'P 1'
#
loop_
_entity.id
_entity.type
_entity.pdbx_description
1 polymer ?
#
loop_
_entity_poly.entity_id
_entity_poly.type
_entity_poly.pdbx_seq_one_letter_code
_entity_poly.pdbx_strand_id
1 'polypeptide(L)'
;MDNTAMFGTLEAAAQMLLAPPNLVTSEQRQQAQNVFLEFRSTKNPYQLCREILEKSSSDYVLFEAAGLLKSALIREWTLLSESDISSLREYLLNYLLRKDTPPFLREKLLQTIAIIIKRGSIDDGGRERKALLGELEKIILSSTINQQRLACSLILAIMQEYAITVKSADVGLIWEVHFRLKKSFEALDLKRIFRFTVGVLEQIIRSGHRPEGEQALLTKQLLTIVETVLCWSHVSPLLSKRLIGAFEAIYESDTVPALRLSMNWRDTIMQPELIALFFEIHMYVRSNPELAGPSLTCLVQLASLSGVVVSASNLKQQYLENYVASFLNMMAYIQPVEKEMLGISDIYRRLIQFFSPPMIAATPPAFLQNLTTLTCHCIRGSVLEEVSNEDTVWRESLNKFLHTWSSVVHDSDGFSNETLLNPCIEIFNTYLQCRLAPPDGTRSAENLEEDIKGELEEDERKLHSNALLTIGAIARKAPAHCSHVLFTLLQDRSKRLESQLQLMHMGKLPVSGGEQLVNLFEDLHWILMITGHFLAVDCTEGETVMIPPEIVQFSIMENANIEASLRYLVGESTSTENVDPVLKLVGEILRISAWECAALEAGLGSVFSPELSATISWLLKIWANSYLMPNYFVYSEVSS
;
A
#
# COMPACT_ATOMS: atom_id res chain seq x y z
N MET A 1 -37.16 30.18 29.85
CA MET A 1 -36.00 30.39 30.74
C MET A 1 -35.16 31.48 30.11
N ASP A 2 -34.72 32.48 30.87
CA ASP A 2 -33.80 33.50 30.35
C ASP A 2 -32.53 32.82 29.81
N ASN A 3 -32.12 33.17 28.58
CA ASN A 3 -30.93 32.61 27.92
C ASN A 3 -29.66 32.74 28.78
N THR A 4 -29.57 33.78 29.60
CA THR A 4 -28.48 34.05 30.55
C THR A 4 -28.43 33.05 31.71
N ALA A 5 -29.57 32.58 32.21
CA ALA A 5 -29.60 31.58 33.28
C ALA A 5 -29.15 30.21 32.76
N MET A 6 -29.63 29.83 31.56
CA MET A 6 -29.24 28.57 30.90
C MET A 6 -27.73 28.54 30.59
N PHE A 7 -27.17 29.66 30.14
CA PHE A 7 -25.74 29.81 29.86
C PHE A 7 -24.87 29.50 31.08
N GLY A 8 -25.17 30.08 32.25
CA GLY A 8 -24.42 29.81 33.48
C GLY A 8 -24.56 28.36 33.97
N THR A 9 -25.73 27.74 33.76
CA THR A 9 -25.95 26.33 34.10
C THR A 9 -25.11 25.40 33.22
N LEU A 10 -24.97 25.69 31.92
CA LEU A 10 -24.16 24.89 31.01
C LEU A 10 -22.67 24.94 31.35
N GLU A 11 -22.14 26.12 31.69
CA GLU A 11 -20.73 26.27 32.07
C GLU A 11 -20.42 25.55 33.39
N ALA A 12 -21.32 25.65 34.38
CA ALA A 12 -21.19 24.91 35.63
C ALA A 12 -21.25 23.39 35.40
N ALA A 13 -22.19 22.91 34.57
CA ALA A 13 -22.30 21.50 34.22
C ALA A 13 -21.05 20.98 33.48
N ALA A 14 -20.49 21.77 32.57
CA ALA A 14 -19.25 21.43 31.85
C ALA A 14 -18.07 21.27 32.82
N GLN A 15 -17.93 22.18 33.80
CA GLN A 15 -16.89 22.07 34.83
C GLN A 15 -17.05 20.79 35.65
N MET A 16 -18.27 20.40 36.01
CA MET A 16 -18.53 19.16 36.76
C MET A 16 -18.22 17.89 35.95
N LEU A 17 -18.50 17.88 34.64
CA LEU A 17 -18.23 16.73 33.76
C LEU A 17 -16.74 16.53 33.50
N LEU A 18 -16.00 17.62 33.30
CA LEU A 18 -14.56 17.59 33.02
C LEU A 18 -13.70 17.48 34.29
N ALA A 19 -14.29 17.68 35.47
CA ALA A 19 -13.56 17.58 36.71
C ALA A 19 -13.07 16.13 36.99
N PRO A 20 -11.88 15.98 37.60
CA PRO A 20 -11.31 14.69 38.00
C PRO A 20 -12.29 13.77 38.78
N PRO A 21 -12.21 12.43 38.63
CA PRO A 21 -13.13 11.47 39.25
C PRO A 21 -13.20 11.53 40.78
N ASN A 22 -12.16 12.03 41.42
CA ASN A 22 -12.05 12.19 42.86
C ASN A 22 -12.70 13.48 43.40
N LEU A 23 -13.10 14.42 42.54
CA LEU A 23 -13.62 15.73 42.96
C LEU A 23 -15.14 15.88 42.77
N VAL A 24 -15.78 14.98 42.03
CA VAL A 24 -17.23 15.06 41.72
C VAL A 24 -17.86 13.69 41.91
N THR A 25 -19.01 13.65 42.59
CA THR A 25 -19.72 12.39 42.80
C THR A 25 -20.35 11.88 41.49
N SER A 26 -20.62 10.56 41.44
CA SER A 26 -21.32 9.96 40.29
C SER A 26 -22.68 10.64 40.03
N GLU A 27 -23.41 10.98 41.10
CA GLU A 27 -24.71 11.65 41.01
C GLU A 27 -24.59 13.07 40.43
N GLN A 28 -23.61 13.85 40.88
CA GLN A 28 -23.35 15.20 40.34
C GLN A 28 -22.97 15.17 38.86
N ARG A 29 -22.16 14.18 38.44
CA ARG A 29 -21.85 13.98 37.01
C ARG A 29 -23.08 13.60 36.21
N GLN A 30 -23.92 12.72 36.74
CA GLN A 30 -25.16 12.33 36.08
C GLN A 30 -26.12 13.53 35.93
N GLN A 31 -26.23 14.38 36.95
CA GLN A 31 -27.00 15.63 36.87
C GLN A 31 -26.43 16.56 35.78
N ALA A 32 -25.12 16.76 35.73
CA ALA A 32 -24.48 17.56 34.70
C ALA A 32 -24.67 16.97 33.29
N GLN A 33 -24.63 15.64 33.13
CA GLN A 33 -24.93 14.96 31.87
C GLN A 33 -26.39 15.19 31.44
N ASN A 34 -27.35 15.14 32.37
CA ASN A 34 -28.75 15.39 32.09
C ASN A 34 -29.00 16.81 31.58
N VAL A 35 -28.27 17.81 32.08
CA VAL A 35 -28.33 19.18 31.57
C VAL A 35 -27.97 19.23 30.07
N PHE A 36 -26.90 18.54 29.66
CA PHE A 36 -26.52 18.49 28.24
C PHE A 36 -27.46 17.65 27.39
N LEU A 37 -28.08 16.59 27.95
CA LEU A 37 -29.14 15.85 27.25
C LEU A 37 -30.36 16.73 26.97
N GLU A 38 -30.79 17.52 27.95
CA GLU A 38 -31.88 18.48 27.79
C GLU A 38 -31.51 19.57 26.78
N PHE A 39 -30.29 20.12 26.89
CA PHE A 39 -29.76 21.09 25.93
C PHE A 39 -29.79 20.57 24.49
N ARG A 40 -29.34 19.33 24.24
CA ARG A 40 -29.37 18.69 22.91
C ARG A 40 -30.78 18.53 22.34
N SER A 41 -31.79 18.49 23.20
CA SER A 41 -33.20 18.37 22.80
C SER A 41 -33.89 19.72 22.49
N THR A 42 -33.18 20.84 22.70
CA THR A 42 -33.71 22.20 22.47
C THR A 42 -34.16 22.39 21.03
N LYS A 43 -35.38 22.92 20.85
CA LYS A 43 -35.98 23.27 19.55
C LYS A 43 -35.68 24.73 19.19
N ASN A 44 -35.48 25.01 17.90
CA ASN A 44 -35.09 26.35 17.42
C ASN A 44 -33.90 26.96 18.19
N PRO A 45 -32.75 26.25 18.33
CA PRO A 45 -31.66 26.69 19.19
C PRO A 45 -30.74 27.75 18.57
N TYR A 46 -31.01 28.22 17.34
CA TYR A 46 -30.03 29.00 16.56
C TYR A 46 -29.57 30.27 17.26
N GLN A 47 -30.49 31.07 17.80
CA GLN A 47 -30.13 32.30 18.51
C GLN A 47 -29.35 32.02 19.80
N LEU A 48 -29.78 31.01 20.56
CA LEU A 48 -29.10 30.56 21.78
C LEU A 48 -27.67 30.11 21.48
N CYS A 49 -27.48 29.29 20.46
CA CYS A 49 -26.15 28.81 20.08
C CYS A 49 -25.26 29.95 19.54
N ARG A 50 -25.80 30.93 18.80
CA ARG A 50 -25.05 32.14 18.42
C ARG A 50 -24.57 32.89 19.66
N GLU A 51 -25.44 33.09 20.66
CA GLU A 51 -25.06 33.74 21.92
C GLU A 51 -23.97 32.97 22.67
N ILE A 52 -24.06 31.64 22.71
CA ILE A 52 -23.04 30.79 23.34
C ILE A 52 -21.70 30.90 22.61
N LEU A 53 -21.69 30.81 21.26
CA LEU A 53 -20.48 30.95 20.46
C LEU A 53 -19.82 32.32 20.62
N GLU A 54 -20.60 33.38 20.87
CA GLU A 54 -20.05 34.71 21.09
C GLU A 54 -19.48 34.93 22.49
N LYS A 55 -20.10 34.32 23.51
CA LYS A 55 -19.86 34.68 24.92
C LYS A 55 -19.13 33.63 25.74
N SER A 56 -19.24 32.34 25.41
CA SER A 56 -18.65 31.28 26.24
C SER A 56 -17.15 31.16 26.03
N SER A 57 -16.44 30.93 27.12
CA SER A 57 -15.03 30.55 27.13
C SER A 57 -14.81 29.06 27.42
N SER A 58 -15.89 28.27 27.55
CA SER A 58 -15.79 26.83 27.83
C SER A 58 -15.78 26.03 26.54
N ASP A 59 -14.66 25.38 26.24
CA ASP A 59 -14.48 24.54 25.04
C ASP A 59 -15.56 23.46 24.89
N TYR A 60 -15.98 22.85 26.00
CA TYR A 60 -17.01 21.83 26.00
C TYR A 60 -18.40 22.40 25.67
N VAL A 61 -18.74 23.56 26.23
CA VAL A 61 -20.01 24.24 25.93
C VAL A 61 -20.04 24.70 24.47
N LEU A 62 -18.92 25.21 23.95
CA LEU A 62 -18.76 25.57 22.53
C LEU A 62 -18.92 24.33 21.62
N PHE A 63 -18.30 23.21 21.98
CA PHE A 63 -18.43 21.93 21.26
C PHE A 63 -19.88 21.45 21.21
N GLU A 64 -20.58 21.47 22.34
CA GLU A 64 -21.99 21.06 22.45
C GLU A 64 -22.91 22.01 21.69
N ALA A 65 -22.67 23.32 21.76
CA ALA A 65 -23.45 24.30 20.98
C ALA A 65 -23.27 24.12 19.48
N ALA A 66 -22.05 23.85 19.00
CA ALA A 66 -21.81 23.55 17.59
C ALA A 66 -22.49 22.23 17.17
N GLY A 67 -22.48 21.22 18.04
CA GLY A 67 -23.20 19.95 17.83
C GLY A 67 -24.72 20.11 17.78
N LEU A 68 -25.28 20.93 18.68
CA LEU A 68 -26.70 21.27 18.69
C LEU A 68 -27.10 22.05 17.43
N LEU A 69 -26.30 23.03 17.00
CA LEU A 69 -26.52 23.75 15.74
C LEU A 69 -26.62 22.78 14.55
N LYS A 70 -25.64 21.87 14.41
CA LYS A 70 -25.62 20.87 13.34
C LYS A 70 -26.86 19.98 13.37
N SER A 71 -27.15 19.38 14.52
CA SER A 71 -28.27 18.43 14.66
C SER A 71 -29.63 19.10 14.50
N ALA A 72 -29.81 20.30 15.04
CA ALA A 72 -31.04 21.07 14.88
C ALA A 72 -31.26 21.51 13.44
N LEU A 73 -30.20 21.97 12.75
CA LEU A 73 -30.27 22.31 11.32
C LEU A 73 -30.76 21.14 10.47
N ILE A 74 -30.26 19.93 10.71
CA ILE A 74 -30.68 18.73 9.98
C ILE A 74 -32.14 18.39 10.27
N ARG A 75 -32.53 18.44 11.55
CA ARG A 75 -33.86 18.08 12.05
C ARG A 75 -34.95 19.06 11.61
N GLU A 76 -34.62 20.34 11.58
CA GLU A 76 -35.58 21.45 11.37
C GLU A 76 -35.45 22.08 9.99
N TRP A 77 -34.63 21.53 9.07
CA TRP A 77 -34.34 22.09 7.74
C TRP A 77 -35.59 22.57 6.99
N THR A 78 -36.65 21.76 6.94
CA THR A 78 -37.90 22.09 6.21
C THR A 78 -38.73 23.19 6.88
N LEU A 79 -38.39 23.58 8.11
CA LEU A 79 -39.06 24.65 8.85
C LEU A 79 -38.35 26.00 8.71
N LEU A 80 -37.11 26.01 8.19
CA LEU A 80 -36.31 27.22 8.04
C LEU A 80 -36.62 27.92 6.72
N SER A 81 -36.66 29.26 6.74
CA SER A 81 -36.73 30.04 5.52
C SER A 81 -35.37 30.11 4.81
N GLU A 82 -35.35 30.37 3.50
CA GLU A 82 -34.11 30.59 2.74
C GLU A 82 -33.27 31.74 3.34
N SER A 83 -33.92 32.78 3.87
CA SER A 83 -33.25 33.89 4.55
C SER A 83 -32.59 33.47 5.86
N ASP A 84 -33.22 32.61 6.65
CA ASP A 84 -32.64 32.12 7.92
C ASP A 84 -31.42 31.25 7.67
N ILE A 85 -31.50 30.37 6.67
CA ILE A 85 -30.40 29.50 6.25
C ILE A 85 -29.22 30.34 5.76
N SER A 86 -29.49 31.33 4.89
CA SER A 86 -28.47 32.23 4.36
C SER A 86 -27.81 33.05 5.47
N SER A 87 -28.61 33.62 6.38
CA SER A 87 -28.13 34.37 7.55
C SER A 87 -27.28 33.51 8.48
N LEU A 88 -27.66 32.25 8.71
CA LEU A 88 -26.87 31.33 9.53
C LEU A 88 -25.54 31.00 8.88
N ARG A 89 -25.53 30.67 7.59
CA ARG A 89 -24.29 30.42 6.84
C ARG A 89 -23.34 31.61 6.91
N GLU A 90 -23.84 32.80 6.60
CA GLU A 90 -23.03 34.01 6.60
C GLU A 90 -22.50 34.33 8.00
N TYR A 91 -23.30 34.14 9.04
CA TYR A 91 -22.85 34.26 10.42
C TYR A 91 -21.69 33.30 10.74
N LEU A 92 -21.83 32.01 10.42
CA LEU A 92 -20.81 31.01 10.70
C LEU A 92 -19.50 31.28 9.95
N LEU A 93 -19.58 31.69 8.69
CA LEU A 93 -18.42 32.10 7.90
C LEU A 93 -17.72 33.31 8.52
N ASN A 94 -18.49 34.35 8.86
CA ASN A 94 -17.96 35.55 9.49
C ASN A 94 -17.36 35.26 10.87
N TYR A 95 -17.94 34.34 11.63
CA TYR A 95 -17.43 33.92 12.92
C TYR A 95 -16.02 33.30 12.77
N LEU A 96 -15.87 32.35 11.83
CA LEU A 96 -14.60 31.69 11.55
C LEU A 96 -13.53 32.62 10.97
N LEU A 97 -13.94 33.66 10.23
CA LEU A 97 -13.02 34.67 9.69
C LEU A 97 -12.54 35.68 10.74
N ARG A 98 -13.36 35.95 11.77
CA ARG A 98 -13.09 36.99 12.77
C ARG A 98 -12.39 36.46 14.02
N LYS A 99 -12.71 35.23 14.45
CA LYS A 99 -12.16 34.64 15.68
C LYS A 99 -11.20 33.51 15.35
N ASP A 100 -10.10 33.44 16.10
CA ASP A 100 -9.29 32.23 16.11
C ASP A 100 -9.98 31.16 16.95
N THR A 101 -10.46 30.12 16.27
CA THR A 101 -11.26 29.05 16.88
C THR A 101 -10.43 27.80 17.12
N PRO A 102 -10.60 27.08 18.24
CA PRO A 102 -9.98 25.78 18.45
C PRO A 102 -10.28 24.79 17.30
N PRO A 103 -9.36 23.86 16.95
CA PRO A 103 -9.54 22.93 15.84
C PRO A 103 -10.86 22.14 15.87
N PHE A 104 -11.24 21.59 17.03
CA PHE A 104 -12.48 20.83 17.19
C PHE A 104 -13.73 21.65 16.84
N LEU A 105 -13.73 22.93 17.19
CA LEU A 105 -14.86 23.83 16.96
C LEU A 105 -14.89 24.24 15.49
N ARG A 106 -13.71 24.61 14.96
CA ARG A 106 -13.53 24.95 13.54
C ARG A 106 -14.06 23.83 12.64
N GLU A 107 -13.67 22.59 12.88
CA GLU A 107 -14.12 21.43 12.10
C GLU A 107 -15.63 21.24 12.15
N LYS A 108 -16.26 21.32 13.34
CA LYS A 108 -17.72 21.21 13.45
C LYS A 108 -18.47 22.33 12.74
N LEU A 109 -18.00 23.56 12.84
CA LEU A 109 -18.65 24.71 12.18
C LEU A 109 -18.49 24.63 10.66
N LEU A 110 -17.30 24.29 10.16
CA LEU A 110 -17.06 24.04 8.74
C LEU A 110 -17.93 22.91 8.20
N GLN A 111 -18.07 21.82 8.96
CA GLN A 111 -18.98 20.73 8.60
C GLN A 111 -20.44 21.20 8.54
N THR A 112 -20.87 22.02 9.50
CA THR A 112 -22.23 22.58 9.52
C THR A 112 -22.48 23.44 8.28
N ILE A 113 -21.51 24.29 7.88
CA ILE A 113 -21.58 25.07 6.66
C ILE A 113 -21.65 24.15 5.43
N ALA A 114 -20.81 23.12 5.36
CA ALA A 114 -20.82 22.16 4.26
C ALA A 114 -22.17 21.42 4.13
N ILE A 115 -22.82 21.10 5.25
CA ILE A 115 -24.18 20.53 5.27
C ILE A 115 -25.21 21.52 4.72
N ILE A 116 -25.14 22.80 5.11
CA ILE A 116 -26.01 23.86 4.55
C ILE A 116 -25.88 23.88 3.02
N ILE A 117 -24.66 23.90 2.50
CA ILE A 117 -24.40 23.96 1.06
C ILE A 117 -24.89 22.69 0.35
N LYS A 118 -24.65 21.51 0.93
CA LYS A 118 -25.08 20.24 0.35
C LYS A 118 -26.59 20.12 0.29
N ARG A 119 -27.29 20.46 1.37
CA ARG A 119 -28.76 20.41 1.41
C ARG A 119 -29.38 21.49 0.50
N GLY A 120 -28.88 22.72 0.53
CA GLY A 120 -29.34 23.79 -0.36
C GLY A 120 -29.18 23.45 -1.85
N SER A 121 -28.17 22.65 -2.21
CA SER A 121 -27.96 22.15 -3.58
C SER A 121 -29.08 21.29 -4.13
N ILE A 122 -30.00 20.81 -3.29
CA ILE A 122 -31.21 20.09 -3.73
C ILE A 122 -32.17 21.07 -4.41
N ASP A 123 -32.31 22.26 -3.86
CA ASP A 123 -33.34 23.24 -4.24
C ASP A 123 -32.82 24.18 -5.34
N ASP A 124 -31.55 24.60 -5.25
CA ASP A 124 -30.97 25.57 -6.19
C ASP A 124 -30.15 24.92 -7.33
N GLY A 125 -29.97 23.60 -7.30
CA GLY A 125 -29.17 22.86 -8.28
C GLY A 125 -27.65 23.07 -8.16
N GLY A 126 -27.16 23.58 -7.02
CA GLY A 126 -25.74 23.85 -6.77
C GLY A 126 -25.26 25.25 -7.19
N ARG A 127 -26.17 26.21 -7.39
CA ARG A 127 -25.79 27.59 -7.78
C ARG A 127 -24.97 28.28 -6.70
N GLU A 128 -25.45 28.25 -5.47
CA GLU A 128 -24.76 28.84 -4.31
C GLU A 128 -23.43 28.15 -4.03
N ARG A 129 -23.39 26.81 -4.15
CA ARG A 129 -22.14 26.05 -4.05
C ARG A 129 -21.09 26.58 -5.03
N LYS A 130 -21.46 26.78 -6.29
CA LYS A 130 -20.56 27.26 -7.34
C LYS A 130 -20.08 28.70 -7.07
N ALA A 131 -20.98 29.55 -6.55
CA ALA A 131 -20.65 30.91 -6.15
C ALA A 131 -19.64 30.92 -4.98
N LEU A 132 -19.93 30.18 -3.91
CA LEU A 132 -19.05 30.04 -2.75
C LEU A 132 -17.67 29.51 -3.16
N LEU A 133 -17.59 28.46 -3.98
CA LEU A 133 -16.31 27.96 -4.47
C LEU A 133 -15.52 29.02 -5.27
N GLY A 134 -16.20 29.91 -5.99
CA GLY A 134 -15.56 31.04 -6.67
C GLY A 134 -15.07 32.16 -5.75
N GLU A 135 -15.73 32.36 -4.62
CA GLU A 135 -15.24 33.29 -3.58
C GLU A 135 -14.03 32.69 -2.86
N LEU A 136 -14.09 31.40 -2.50
CA LEU A 136 -12.98 30.70 -1.86
C LEU A 136 -11.75 30.63 -2.77
N GLU A 137 -11.93 30.40 -4.07
CA GLU A 137 -10.86 30.47 -5.07
C GLU A 137 -10.16 31.85 -5.04
N LYS A 138 -10.93 32.95 -5.00
CA LYS A 138 -10.36 34.31 -4.90
C LYS A 138 -9.61 34.55 -3.59
N ILE A 139 -10.16 34.07 -2.47
CA ILE A 139 -9.51 34.17 -1.15
C ILE A 139 -8.18 33.42 -1.18
N ILE A 140 -8.16 32.20 -1.71
CA ILE A 140 -6.92 31.40 -1.80
C ILE A 140 -5.87 32.12 -2.65
N LEU A 141 -6.25 32.83 -3.71
CA LEU A 141 -5.32 33.52 -4.60
C LEU A 141 -4.81 34.87 -4.08
N SER A 142 -5.53 35.56 -3.18
CA SER A 142 -5.27 36.98 -2.89
C SER A 142 -5.27 37.40 -1.42
N SER A 143 -5.60 36.49 -0.50
CA SER A 143 -5.73 36.78 0.93
C SER A 143 -4.50 36.37 1.74
N THR A 144 -4.53 36.66 3.05
CA THR A 144 -3.49 36.23 4.00
C THR A 144 -3.48 34.70 4.17
N ILE A 145 -2.34 34.12 4.56
CA ILE A 145 -2.19 32.67 4.73
C ILE A 145 -3.28 32.08 5.64
N ASN A 146 -3.62 32.74 6.74
CA ASN A 146 -4.68 32.26 7.64
C ASN A 146 -6.06 32.20 6.96
N GLN A 147 -6.39 33.17 6.11
CA GLN A 147 -7.63 33.16 5.33
C GLN A 147 -7.59 32.10 4.22
N GLN A 148 -6.45 31.93 3.55
CA GLN A 148 -6.25 30.87 2.54
C GLN A 148 -6.44 29.49 3.17
N ARG A 149 -5.87 29.26 4.36
CA ARG A 149 -5.99 28.02 5.13
C ARG A 149 -7.43 27.73 5.52
N LEU A 150 -8.16 28.73 6.02
CA LEU A 150 -9.58 28.58 6.35
C LEU A 150 -10.41 28.23 5.10
N ALA A 151 -10.13 28.88 3.96
CA ALA A 151 -10.78 28.58 2.69
C ALA A 151 -10.49 27.14 2.22
N CYS A 152 -9.25 26.67 2.36
CA CYS A 152 -8.86 25.28 2.08
C CYS A 152 -9.61 24.29 2.99
N SER A 153 -9.68 24.58 4.30
CA SER A 153 -10.42 23.75 5.25
C SER A 153 -11.93 23.68 4.92
N LEU A 154 -12.52 24.78 4.44
CA LEU A 154 -13.92 24.77 4.00
C LEU A 154 -14.12 23.96 2.71
N ILE A 155 -13.21 24.06 1.74
CA ILE A 155 -13.25 23.22 0.53
C ILE A 155 -13.18 21.74 0.91
N LEU A 156 -12.26 21.36 1.81
CA LEU A 156 -12.15 19.99 2.31
C LEU A 156 -13.43 19.52 3.00
N ALA A 157 -14.02 20.35 3.86
CA ALA A 157 -15.30 20.03 4.52
C ALA A 157 -16.43 19.83 3.50
N ILE A 158 -16.52 20.68 2.48
CA ILE A 158 -17.49 20.52 1.37
C ILE A 158 -17.23 19.21 0.63
N MET A 159 -15.98 18.93 0.22
CA MET A 159 -15.62 17.71 -0.47
C MET A 159 -15.98 16.46 0.34
N GLN A 160 -15.63 16.43 1.62
CA GLN A 160 -15.97 15.32 2.53
C GLN A 160 -17.49 15.12 2.62
N GLU A 161 -18.26 16.20 2.79
CA GLU A 161 -19.72 16.10 2.82
C GLU A 161 -20.28 15.54 1.51
N TYR A 162 -19.79 15.95 0.34
CA TYR A 162 -20.25 15.39 -0.94
C TYR A 162 -19.76 13.96 -1.21
N ALA A 163 -18.66 13.52 -0.60
CA ALA A 163 -18.18 12.15 -0.70
C ALA A 163 -19.11 11.15 -0.01
N ILE A 164 -19.74 11.55 1.11
CA ILE A 164 -20.63 10.68 1.91
C ILE A 164 -21.87 10.28 1.09
N THR A 165 -22.01 8.98 0.85
CA THR A 165 -23.16 8.36 0.15
C THR A 165 -24.01 7.43 1.02
N VAL A 166 -23.43 6.76 2.02
CA VAL A 166 -24.07 5.65 2.76
C VAL A 166 -24.53 6.04 4.19
N LYS A 167 -23.82 6.94 4.89
CA LYS A 167 -24.21 7.41 6.25
C LYS A 167 -25.39 8.40 6.21
N SER A 168 -26.55 7.95 5.75
CA SER A 168 -27.77 8.75 5.50
C SER A 168 -28.36 9.40 6.75
N ALA A 169 -28.05 8.89 7.95
CA ALA A 169 -28.56 9.41 9.21
C ALA A 169 -27.96 10.79 9.59
N ASP A 170 -26.75 11.10 9.14
CA ASP A 170 -25.99 12.27 9.60
C ASP A 170 -26.35 13.58 8.88
N VAL A 171 -27.11 13.52 7.78
CA VAL A 171 -27.49 14.70 6.97
C VAL A 171 -29.01 14.78 6.73
N GLY A 172 -29.77 13.73 7.08
CA GLY A 172 -31.23 13.70 6.93
C GLY A 172 -31.71 13.59 5.48
N LEU A 173 -30.91 12.97 4.60
CA LEU A 173 -31.22 12.76 3.19
C LEU A 173 -31.19 11.26 2.86
N ILE A 174 -32.04 10.85 1.91
CA ILE A 174 -32.02 9.48 1.38
C ILE A 174 -30.82 9.27 0.46
N TRP A 175 -30.38 8.01 0.35
CA TRP A 175 -29.23 7.61 -0.46
C TRP A 175 -29.30 8.10 -1.93
N GLU A 176 -30.47 8.00 -2.58
CA GLU A 176 -30.62 8.43 -3.99
C GLU A 176 -30.30 9.91 -4.18
N VAL A 177 -30.62 10.74 -3.18
CA VAL A 177 -30.30 12.17 -3.18
C VAL A 177 -28.81 12.40 -2.97
N HIS A 178 -28.20 11.70 -2.00
CA HIS A 178 -26.74 11.73 -1.81
C HIS A 178 -25.99 11.39 -3.09
N PHE A 179 -26.38 10.31 -3.75
CA PHE A 179 -25.77 9.83 -4.99
C PHE A 179 -25.88 10.85 -6.12
N ARG A 180 -27.08 11.42 -6.33
CA ARG A 180 -27.31 12.47 -7.34
C ARG A 180 -26.47 13.72 -7.08
N LEU A 181 -26.38 14.15 -5.82
CA LEU A 181 -25.58 15.30 -5.43
C LEU A 181 -24.08 15.05 -5.63
N LYS A 182 -23.56 13.88 -5.24
CA LYS A 182 -22.17 13.47 -5.50
C LYS A 182 -21.85 13.49 -6.99
N LYS A 183 -22.71 12.88 -7.82
CA LYS A 183 -22.54 12.87 -9.29
C LYS A 183 -22.54 14.28 -9.89
N SER A 184 -23.41 15.17 -9.41
CA SER A 184 -23.41 16.58 -9.84
C SER A 184 -22.13 17.30 -9.44
N PHE A 185 -21.64 17.10 -8.21
CA PHE A 185 -20.40 17.68 -7.71
C PHE A 185 -19.16 17.21 -8.50
N GLU A 186 -19.07 15.92 -8.78
CA GLU A 186 -18.03 15.32 -9.63
C GLU A 186 -17.98 15.93 -11.03
N ALA A 187 -19.15 16.17 -11.63
CA ALA A 187 -19.27 16.68 -12.99
C ALA A 187 -18.96 18.18 -13.11
N LEU A 188 -19.32 18.98 -12.10
CA LEU A 188 -19.32 20.45 -12.19
C LEU A 188 -18.18 21.12 -11.43
N ASP A 189 -17.75 20.58 -10.29
CA ASP A 189 -16.91 21.31 -9.33
C ASP A 189 -15.58 20.62 -9.04
N LEU A 190 -15.53 19.28 -9.02
CA LEU A 190 -14.31 18.55 -8.64
C LEU A 190 -13.10 18.89 -9.53
N LYS A 191 -13.30 18.97 -10.85
CA LYS A 191 -12.29 19.41 -11.82
C LYS A 191 -11.84 20.85 -11.59
N ARG A 192 -12.77 21.73 -11.25
CA ARG A 192 -12.47 23.14 -10.98
C ARG A 192 -11.60 23.26 -9.73
N ILE A 193 -11.98 22.56 -8.66
CA ILE A 193 -11.22 22.51 -7.40
C ILE A 193 -9.80 22.05 -7.64
N PHE A 194 -9.63 20.96 -8.39
CA PHE A 194 -8.31 20.47 -8.77
C PHE A 194 -7.48 21.53 -9.48
N ARG A 195 -8.02 22.15 -10.54
CA ARG A 195 -7.27 23.09 -11.38
C ARG A 195 -6.77 24.32 -10.62
N PHE A 196 -7.63 25.00 -9.86
CA PHE A 196 -7.16 26.18 -9.15
C PHE A 196 -6.21 25.80 -8.00
N THR A 197 -6.42 24.66 -7.33
CA THR A 197 -5.54 24.22 -6.23
C THR A 197 -4.15 23.88 -6.75
N VAL A 198 -4.07 23.16 -7.88
CA VAL A 198 -2.80 22.87 -8.57
C VAL A 198 -2.15 24.17 -9.06
N GLY A 199 -2.92 25.12 -9.59
CA GLY A 199 -2.38 26.42 -10.00
C GLY A 199 -1.76 27.22 -8.84
N VAL A 200 -2.35 27.14 -7.64
CA VAL A 200 -1.78 27.78 -6.43
C VAL A 200 -0.51 27.04 -5.99
N LEU A 201 -0.49 25.70 -6.00
CA LEU A 201 0.70 24.91 -5.71
C LEU A 201 1.85 25.23 -6.68
N GLU A 202 1.53 25.39 -7.97
CA GLU A 202 2.51 25.83 -8.97
C GLU A 202 3.10 27.19 -8.61
N GLN A 203 2.28 28.18 -8.27
CA GLN A 203 2.76 29.50 -7.85
C GLN A 203 3.67 29.43 -6.62
N ILE A 204 3.32 28.59 -5.64
CA ILE A 204 4.14 28.37 -4.44
C ILE A 204 5.52 27.82 -4.83
N ILE A 205 5.58 26.82 -5.71
CA ILE A 205 6.84 26.22 -6.15
C ILE A 205 7.67 27.21 -6.96
N ARG A 206 7.05 27.94 -7.88
CA ARG A 206 7.71 28.96 -8.69
C ARG A 206 8.24 30.13 -7.85
N SER A 207 7.73 30.34 -6.64
CA SER A 207 8.27 31.32 -5.69
C SER A 207 9.68 30.97 -5.20
N GLY A 208 10.10 29.70 -5.28
CA GLY A 208 11.44 29.21 -4.94
C GLY A 208 11.79 29.15 -3.44
N HIS A 209 10.90 29.58 -2.55
CA HIS A 209 11.13 29.52 -1.10
C HIS A 209 10.82 28.12 -0.57
N ARG A 210 11.51 27.64 0.47
CA ARG A 210 11.15 26.34 1.06
C ARG A 210 9.83 26.44 1.83
N PRO A 211 9.00 25.37 1.85
CA PRO A 211 7.75 25.38 2.60
C PRO A 211 8.07 25.20 4.09
N GLU A 212 8.15 26.30 4.83
CA GLU A 212 8.39 26.34 6.29
C GLU A 212 7.26 27.09 7.01
N GLY A 213 7.07 26.82 8.31
CA GLY A 213 6.08 27.50 9.16
C GLY A 213 4.65 27.47 8.61
N GLU A 214 3.98 28.62 8.58
CA GLU A 214 2.60 28.73 8.07
C GLU A 214 2.48 28.36 6.58
N GLN A 215 3.52 28.61 5.78
CA GLN A 215 3.55 28.25 4.36
C GLN A 215 3.55 26.73 4.17
N ALA A 216 4.27 25.99 5.03
CA ALA A 216 4.24 24.53 5.03
C ALA A 216 2.83 24.00 5.33
N LEU A 217 2.16 24.59 6.33
CA LEU A 217 0.79 24.20 6.70
C LEU A 217 -0.22 24.47 5.58
N LEU A 218 -0.11 25.61 4.88
CA LEU A 218 -0.92 25.90 3.71
C LEU A 218 -0.64 24.90 2.58
N THR A 219 0.63 24.64 2.28
CA THR A 219 1.05 23.68 1.26
C THR A 219 0.49 22.29 1.56
N LYS A 220 0.53 21.86 2.82
CA LYS A 220 -0.08 20.61 3.29
C LYS A 220 -1.58 20.56 2.96
N GLN A 221 -2.33 21.61 3.30
CA GLN A 221 -3.77 21.65 3.05
C GLN A 221 -4.12 21.65 1.56
N LEU A 222 -3.35 22.37 0.73
CA LEU A 222 -3.51 22.36 -0.72
C LEU A 222 -3.21 20.96 -1.30
N LEU A 223 -2.14 20.31 -0.84
CA LEU A 223 -1.81 18.93 -1.22
C LEU A 223 -2.92 17.97 -0.80
N THR A 224 -3.45 18.08 0.43
CA THR A 224 -4.56 17.25 0.90
C THR A 224 -5.81 17.44 0.04
N ILE A 225 -6.11 18.66 -0.44
CA ILE A 225 -7.21 18.87 -1.40
C ILE A 225 -6.95 18.08 -2.69
N VAL A 226 -5.77 18.23 -3.28
CA VAL A 226 -5.41 17.55 -4.52
C VAL A 226 -5.41 16.03 -4.36
N GLU A 227 -4.83 15.53 -3.29
CA GLU A 227 -4.84 14.12 -2.90
C GLU A 227 -6.27 13.61 -2.77
N THR A 228 -7.15 14.33 -2.06
CA THR A 228 -8.55 13.93 -1.90
C THR A 228 -9.30 13.92 -3.24
N VAL A 229 -8.97 14.83 -4.16
CA VAL A 229 -9.53 14.79 -5.53
C VAL A 229 -9.04 13.58 -6.30
N LEU A 230 -7.75 13.26 -6.25
CA LEU A 230 -7.16 12.13 -6.99
C LEU A 230 -7.59 10.76 -6.41
N CYS A 231 -7.75 10.66 -5.09
CA CYS A 231 -8.26 9.48 -4.40
C CYS A 231 -9.81 9.40 -4.42
N TRP A 232 -10.49 10.30 -5.14
CA TRP A 232 -11.95 10.38 -5.12
C TRP A 232 -12.60 9.13 -5.71
N SER A 233 -13.48 8.50 -4.93
CA SER A 233 -14.26 7.33 -5.35
C SER A 233 -15.37 7.72 -6.34
N HIS A 234 -15.01 7.81 -7.62
CA HIS A 234 -15.95 8.16 -8.70
C HIS A 234 -17.13 7.20 -8.79
N VAL A 235 -18.32 7.77 -8.96
CA VAL A 235 -19.54 7.00 -9.15
C VAL A 235 -19.56 6.35 -10.54
N SER A 236 -19.67 5.02 -10.60
CA SER A 236 -19.81 4.31 -11.88
C SER A 236 -21.18 4.58 -12.52
N PRO A 237 -21.24 4.94 -13.83
CA PRO A 237 -22.49 5.24 -14.51
C PRO A 237 -23.37 4.01 -14.82
N LEU A 238 -22.84 2.79 -14.69
CA LEU A 238 -23.47 1.55 -15.20
C LEU A 238 -24.14 0.67 -14.13
N LEU A 239 -24.27 1.12 -12.88
CA LEU A 239 -24.72 0.24 -11.81
C LEU A 239 -26.24 0.25 -11.61
N SER A 240 -26.80 -0.96 -11.58
CA SER A 240 -28.19 -1.20 -11.21
C SER A 240 -28.38 -1.10 -9.69
N LYS A 241 -29.62 -0.80 -9.25
CA LYS A 241 -30.03 -0.76 -7.83
C LYS A 241 -29.76 -2.05 -7.04
N ARG A 242 -29.34 -3.16 -7.66
CA ARG A 242 -29.09 -4.46 -7.01
C ARG A 242 -27.66 -4.63 -6.48
N LEU A 243 -26.73 -3.72 -6.80
CA LEU A 243 -25.30 -3.80 -6.39
C LEU A 243 -24.94 -2.85 -5.23
N ILE A 244 -25.93 -2.42 -4.46
CA ILE A 244 -25.79 -1.44 -3.35
C ILE A 244 -24.79 -1.93 -2.29
N GLY A 245 -24.87 -3.20 -1.87
CA GLY A 245 -23.94 -3.78 -0.88
C GLY A 245 -22.51 -3.98 -1.38
N ALA A 246 -22.29 -4.06 -2.70
CA ALA A 246 -20.94 -4.14 -3.27
C ALA A 246 -20.21 -2.78 -3.19
N PHE A 247 -20.95 -1.67 -3.22
CA PHE A 247 -20.37 -0.34 -3.03
C PHE A 247 -20.05 -0.05 -1.56
N GLU A 248 -20.83 -0.60 -0.62
CA GLU A 248 -20.51 -0.57 0.81
C GLU A 248 -19.19 -1.30 1.08
N ALA A 249 -19.02 -2.52 0.55
CA ALA A 249 -17.76 -3.26 0.64
C ALA A 249 -16.56 -2.54 -0.01
N ILE A 250 -16.76 -1.77 -1.09
CA ILE A 250 -15.70 -0.95 -1.71
C ILE A 250 -15.38 0.30 -0.87
N TYR A 251 -16.39 0.91 -0.23
CA TYR A 251 -16.19 2.06 0.66
C TYR A 251 -15.59 1.67 2.02
N GLU A 252 -15.84 0.44 2.46
CA GLU A 252 -15.29 -0.18 3.66
C GLU A 252 -13.95 -0.89 3.39
N SER A 253 -13.55 -1.06 2.13
CA SER A 253 -12.22 -1.57 1.82
C SER A 253 -11.16 -0.48 2.06
N ASP A 254 -10.11 -0.82 2.79
CA ASP A 254 -8.95 0.08 3.04
C ASP A 254 -8.11 0.35 1.76
N THR A 255 -8.50 -0.21 0.62
CA THR A 255 -7.78 -0.04 -0.65
C THR A 255 -8.25 1.21 -1.39
N VAL A 256 -7.33 2.16 -1.62
CA VAL A 256 -7.61 3.36 -2.42
C VAL A 256 -7.97 2.97 -3.87
N PRO A 257 -9.13 3.43 -4.40
CA PRO A 257 -9.59 3.07 -5.74
C PRO A 257 -8.67 3.65 -6.82
N ALA A 258 -8.68 3.03 -8.00
CA ALA A 258 -7.95 3.54 -9.16
C ALA A 258 -8.52 4.88 -9.66
N LEU A 259 -7.65 5.75 -10.17
CA LEU A 259 -8.02 7.04 -10.74
C LEU A 259 -8.84 6.85 -12.04
N ARG A 260 -10.16 7.00 -11.93
CA ARG A 260 -11.10 6.83 -13.05
C ARG A 260 -11.81 8.13 -13.36
N LEU A 261 -11.26 8.88 -14.31
CA LEU A 261 -11.78 10.19 -14.70
C LEU A 261 -12.73 10.11 -15.90
N SER A 262 -13.67 11.05 -15.95
CA SER A 262 -14.60 11.21 -17.08
C SER A 262 -13.95 11.99 -18.23
N MET A 263 -14.55 11.97 -19.43
CA MET A 263 -14.03 12.68 -20.61
C MET A 263 -13.84 14.19 -20.42
N ASN A 264 -14.61 14.81 -19.51
CA ASN A 264 -14.45 16.23 -19.20
C ASN A 264 -13.11 16.59 -18.55
N TRP A 265 -12.32 15.61 -18.07
CA TRP A 265 -11.00 15.83 -17.50
C TRP A 265 -9.88 15.79 -18.54
N ARG A 266 -10.15 15.34 -19.76
CA ARG A 266 -9.14 15.06 -20.78
C ARG A 266 -8.22 16.24 -21.08
N ASP A 267 -8.78 17.45 -21.19
CA ASP A 267 -8.01 18.69 -21.43
C ASP A 267 -7.11 19.11 -20.26
N THR A 268 -7.25 18.46 -19.10
CA THR A 268 -6.45 18.74 -17.91
C THR A 268 -5.47 17.59 -17.63
N ILE A 269 -5.97 16.36 -17.48
CA ILE A 269 -5.12 15.22 -17.06
C ILE A 269 -4.11 14.79 -18.12
N MET A 270 -4.40 15.05 -19.41
CA MET A 270 -3.52 14.65 -20.51
C MET A 270 -2.42 15.66 -20.83
N GLN A 271 -2.36 16.80 -20.11
CA GLN A 271 -1.31 17.81 -20.32
C GLN A 271 0.02 17.27 -19.76
N PRO A 272 1.08 17.13 -20.58
CA PRO A 272 2.38 16.66 -20.11
C PRO A 272 2.95 17.53 -18.97
N GLU A 273 2.69 18.83 -19.02
CA GLU A 273 3.14 19.81 -18.03
C GLU A 273 2.53 19.55 -16.66
N LEU A 274 1.30 19.01 -16.61
CA LEU A 274 0.66 18.65 -15.35
C LEU A 274 1.42 17.53 -14.66
N ILE A 275 1.76 16.47 -15.39
CA ILE A 275 2.49 15.32 -14.84
C ILE A 275 3.87 15.77 -14.35
N ALA A 276 4.59 16.53 -15.18
CA ALA A 276 5.89 17.11 -14.80
C ALA A 276 5.79 17.96 -13.53
N LEU A 277 4.75 18.79 -13.42
CA LEU A 277 4.50 19.62 -12.24
C LEU A 277 4.30 18.77 -10.97
N PHE A 278 3.62 17.62 -11.02
CA PHE A 278 3.47 16.76 -9.83
C PHE A 278 4.81 16.17 -9.36
N PHE A 279 5.71 15.83 -10.28
CA PHE A 279 7.07 15.43 -9.92
C PHE A 279 7.88 16.60 -9.36
N GLU A 280 7.74 17.80 -9.92
CA GLU A 280 8.33 19.04 -9.35
C GLU A 280 7.79 19.34 -7.94
N ILE A 281 6.48 19.18 -7.73
CA ILE A 281 5.83 19.33 -6.41
C ILE A 281 6.46 18.38 -5.40
N HIS A 282 6.58 17.09 -5.75
CA HIS A 282 7.18 16.12 -4.85
C HIS A 282 8.65 16.45 -4.55
N MET A 283 9.45 16.78 -5.56
CA MET A 283 10.85 17.19 -5.39
C MET A 283 11.01 18.43 -4.50
N TYR A 284 10.06 19.36 -4.56
CA TYR A 284 10.04 20.56 -3.74
C TYR A 284 9.70 20.27 -2.27
N VAL A 285 8.82 19.31 -1.99
CA VAL A 285 8.36 19.02 -0.61
C VAL A 285 9.02 17.81 0.06
N ARG A 286 9.78 16.99 -0.68
CA ARG A 286 10.27 15.68 -0.21
C ARG A 286 11.09 15.70 1.09
N SER A 287 11.76 16.81 1.39
CA SER A 287 12.53 16.96 2.63
C SER A 287 11.67 17.13 3.89
N ASN A 288 10.36 17.38 3.73
CA ASN A 288 9.41 17.52 4.83
C ASN A 288 8.50 16.28 4.89
N PRO A 289 8.66 15.37 5.89
CA PRO A 289 7.88 14.14 5.99
C PRO A 289 6.36 14.34 6.00
N GLU A 290 5.86 15.46 6.55
CA GLU A 290 4.43 15.75 6.59
C GLU A 290 3.83 16.12 5.22
N LEU A 291 4.67 16.55 4.28
CA LEU A 291 4.28 16.96 2.94
C LEU A 291 4.65 15.89 1.89
N ALA A 292 5.73 15.15 2.12
CA ALA A 292 6.22 14.10 1.25
C ALA A 292 5.15 13.01 1.03
N GLY A 293 4.49 12.56 2.11
CA GLY A 293 3.43 11.55 2.04
C GLY A 293 2.29 11.93 1.07
N PRO A 294 1.55 13.02 1.31
CA PRO A 294 0.48 13.47 0.41
C PRO A 294 0.92 13.67 -1.04
N SER A 295 2.13 14.20 -1.26
CA SER A 295 2.66 14.40 -2.63
C SER A 295 2.95 13.07 -3.35
N LEU A 296 3.47 12.06 -2.63
CA LEU A 296 3.68 10.72 -3.19
C LEU A 296 2.35 10.02 -3.45
N THR A 297 1.35 10.15 -2.57
CA THR A 297 0.00 9.62 -2.83
C THR A 297 -0.56 10.17 -4.14
N CYS A 298 -0.38 11.47 -4.41
CA CYS A 298 -0.79 12.07 -5.68
C CYS A 298 -0.10 11.41 -6.88
N LEU A 299 1.22 11.21 -6.82
CA LEU A 299 1.97 10.53 -7.89
C LEU A 299 1.52 9.09 -8.10
N VAL A 300 1.30 8.34 -7.02
CA VAL A 300 0.77 6.97 -7.04
C VAL A 300 -0.62 6.92 -7.69
N GLN A 301 -1.51 7.85 -7.36
CA GLN A 301 -2.83 7.90 -7.98
C GLN A 301 -2.76 8.21 -9.47
N LEU A 302 -1.88 9.13 -9.88
CA LEU A 302 -1.65 9.45 -11.30
C LEU A 302 -1.10 8.25 -12.09
N ALA A 303 -0.37 7.33 -11.46
CA ALA A 303 0.07 6.06 -12.06
C ALA A 303 -1.07 5.06 -12.28
N SER A 304 -2.24 5.27 -11.66
CA SER A 304 -3.40 4.38 -11.76
C SER A 304 -4.48 4.84 -12.75
N LEU A 305 -4.16 5.84 -13.58
CA LEU A 305 -5.12 6.45 -14.51
C LEU A 305 -5.73 5.38 -15.44
N SER A 306 -7.04 5.23 -15.36
CA SER A 306 -7.78 4.24 -16.12
C SER A 306 -9.18 4.74 -16.53
N GLY A 307 -9.85 3.97 -17.39
CA GLY A 307 -11.21 4.25 -17.84
C GLY A 307 -11.29 5.06 -19.13
N VAL A 308 -12.44 5.72 -19.34
CA VAL A 308 -12.82 6.28 -20.64
C VAL A 308 -11.89 7.39 -21.13
N VAL A 309 -11.29 8.16 -20.21
CA VAL A 309 -10.40 9.29 -20.54
C VAL A 309 -9.15 8.90 -21.33
N VAL A 310 -8.66 7.66 -21.12
CA VAL A 310 -7.51 7.06 -21.82
C VAL A 310 -7.93 5.81 -22.62
N SER A 311 -9.20 5.71 -23.03
CA SER A 311 -9.73 4.52 -23.72
C SER A 311 -9.06 4.25 -25.07
N ALA A 312 -8.56 5.28 -25.76
CA ALA A 312 -7.81 5.10 -26.99
C ALA A 312 -6.34 4.72 -26.66
N SER A 313 -5.86 3.63 -27.26
CA SER A 313 -4.53 3.06 -26.97
C SER A 313 -3.40 4.07 -27.14
N ASN A 314 -3.45 4.89 -28.19
CA ASN A 314 -2.48 5.94 -28.45
C ASN A 314 -2.39 6.99 -27.33
N LEU A 315 -3.53 7.37 -26.74
CA LEU A 315 -3.55 8.33 -25.62
C LEU A 315 -3.01 7.70 -24.35
N LYS A 316 -3.36 6.43 -24.09
CA LYS A 316 -2.87 5.70 -22.93
C LYS A 316 -1.35 5.54 -23.00
N GLN A 317 -0.82 5.26 -24.19
CA GLN A 317 0.61 5.18 -24.44
C GLN A 317 1.31 6.53 -24.26
N GLN A 318 0.78 7.59 -24.86
CA GLN A 318 1.33 8.94 -24.69
C GLN A 318 1.38 9.38 -23.22
N TYR A 319 0.33 9.06 -22.44
CA TYR A 319 0.30 9.35 -21.01
C TYR A 319 1.39 8.57 -20.25
N LEU A 320 1.53 7.28 -20.53
CA LEU A 320 2.57 6.44 -19.93
C LEU A 320 3.98 6.97 -20.22
N GLU A 321 4.25 7.32 -21.48
CA GLU A 321 5.55 7.85 -21.91
C GLU A 321 5.92 9.13 -21.14
N ASN A 322 4.98 10.08 -21.01
CA ASN A 322 5.20 11.31 -20.25
C ASN A 322 5.41 11.05 -18.74
N TYR A 323 4.63 10.11 -18.18
CA TYR A 323 4.76 9.73 -16.77
C TYR A 323 6.11 9.08 -16.49
N VAL A 324 6.49 8.07 -17.28
CA VAL A 324 7.75 7.35 -17.12
C VAL A 324 8.94 8.28 -17.35
N ALA A 325 8.88 9.17 -18.33
CA ALA A 325 9.94 10.16 -18.55
C ALA A 325 10.15 11.06 -17.31
N SER A 326 9.07 11.58 -16.72
CA SER A 326 9.13 12.43 -15.53
C SER A 326 9.60 11.64 -14.29
N PHE A 327 9.13 10.41 -14.14
CA PHE A 327 9.52 9.50 -13.08
C PHE A 327 11.01 9.15 -13.14
N LEU A 328 11.52 8.77 -14.32
CA LEU A 328 12.94 8.46 -14.51
C LEU A 328 13.83 9.69 -14.29
N ASN A 329 13.37 10.87 -14.73
CA ASN A 329 14.06 12.11 -14.47
C ASN A 329 14.19 12.37 -12.96
N MET A 330 13.10 12.19 -12.18
CA MET A 330 13.16 12.28 -10.71
C MET A 330 14.16 11.26 -10.13
N MET A 331 14.06 10.00 -10.53
CA MET A 331 14.93 8.91 -10.03
C MET A 331 16.42 9.15 -10.31
N ALA A 332 16.76 9.89 -11.37
CA ALA A 332 18.15 10.24 -11.67
C ALA A 332 18.78 11.24 -10.68
N TYR A 333 17.97 12.01 -9.94
CA TYR A 333 18.44 13.04 -9.01
C TYR A 333 18.24 12.69 -7.54
N ILE A 334 17.55 11.59 -7.23
CA ILE A 334 17.24 11.21 -5.85
C ILE A 334 17.92 9.90 -5.47
N GLN A 335 18.35 9.82 -4.22
CA GLN A 335 18.39 8.57 -3.49
C GLN A 335 17.10 8.51 -2.65
N PRO A 336 16.22 7.53 -2.90
CA PRO A 336 14.99 7.39 -2.13
C PRO A 336 15.29 7.18 -0.65
N VAL A 337 14.65 7.98 0.19
CA VAL A 337 14.64 7.75 1.65
C VAL A 337 13.68 6.59 1.95
N GLU A 338 13.91 5.88 3.05
CA GLU A 338 13.10 4.73 3.50
C GLU A 338 11.58 4.92 3.31
N LYS A 339 10.99 6.00 3.84
CA LYS A 339 9.55 6.27 3.72
C LYS A 339 9.07 6.57 2.28
N GLU A 340 9.95 7.06 1.40
CA GLU A 340 9.61 7.27 -0.01
C GLU A 340 9.49 5.94 -0.76
N MET A 341 10.14 4.88 -0.27
CA MET A 341 10.15 3.57 -0.93
C MET A 341 8.77 2.94 -1.04
N LEU A 342 7.89 3.17 -0.06
CA LEU A 342 6.49 2.72 -0.10
C LEU A 342 5.72 3.35 -1.26
N GLY A 343 5.95 4.64 -1.53
CA GLY A 343 5.33 5.36 -2.64
C GLY A 343 5.90 4.92 -3.99
N ILE A 344 7.22 4.80 -4.09
CA ILE A 344 7.91 4.40 -5.33
C ILE A 344 7.54 2.97 -5.73
N SER A 345 7.55 2.03 -4.78
CA SER A 345 7.12 0.65 -5.03
C SER A 345 5.64 0.59 -5.45
N ASP A 346 4.76 1.43 -4.89
CA ASP A 346 3.37 1.50 -5.33
C ASP A 346 3.23 2.12 -6.73
N ILE A 347 4.04 3.13 -7.11
CA ILE A 347 4.05 3.67 -8.48
C ILE A 347 4.33 2.54 -9.48
N TYR A 348 5.39 1.75 -9.28
CA TYR A 348 5.72 0.62 -10.15
C TYR A 348 4.57 -0.40 -10.24
N ARG A 349 4.01 -0.76 -9.08
CA ARG A 349 2.87 -1.68 -9.00
C ARG A 349 1.66 -1.17 -9.76
N ARG A 350 1.31 0.11 -9.62
CA ARG A 350 0.18 0.73 -10.32
C ARG A 350 0.44 0.80 -11.83
N LEU A 351 1.62 1.20 -12.27
CA LEU A 351 1.94 1.24 -13.70
C LEU A 351 1.79 -0.14 -14.35
N ILE A 352 2.33 -1.20 -13.72
CA ILE A 352 2.22 -2.55 -14.27
C ILE A 352 0.80 -3.12 -14.16
N GLN A 353 0.03 -2.73 -13.14
CA GLN A 353 -1.38 -3.14 -13.00
C GLN A 353 -2.30 -2.48 -14.04
N PHE A 354 -2.07 -1.21 -14.40
CA PHE A 354 -3.02 -0.43 -15.20
C PHE A 354 -2.64 -0.26 -16.68
N PHE A 355 -1.39 -0.50 -17.05
CA PHE A 355 -0.92 -0.43 -18.44
C PHE A 355 -0.57 -1.84 -18.96
N SER A 356 -0.82 -2.09 -20.25
CA SER A 356 -0.62 -3.44 -20.79
C SER A 356 0.86 -3.80 -20.89
N PRO A 357 1.23 -5.08 -20.78
CA PRO A 357 2.63 -5.53 -20.85
C PRO A 357 3.42 -4.99 -22.06
N PRO A 358 2.88 -4.95 -23.31
CA PRO A 358 3.62 -4.40 -24.43
C PRO A 358 3.96 -2.91 -24.31
N MET A 359 3.12 -2.14 -23.58
CA MET A 359 3.37 -0.72 -23.34
C MET A 359 4.47 -0.54 -22.28
N ILE A 360 4.47 -1.38 -21.25
CA ILE A 360 5.51 -1.39 -20.22
C ILE A 360 6.84 -1.84 -20.83
N ALA A 361 6.85 -2.86 -21.68
CA ALA A 361 8.03 -3.32 -22.38
C ALA A 361 8.63 -2.27 -23.34
N ALA A 362 7.80 -1.38 -23.88
CA ALA A 362 8.22 -0.27 -24.72
C ALA A 362 8.83 0.92 -23.95
N THR A 363 8.82 0.90 -22.62
CA THR A 363 9.43 1.97 -21.80
C THR A 363 10.97 1.97 -21.90
N PRO A 364 11.64 3.09 -21.57
CA PRO A 364 13.11 3.14 -21.62
C PRO A 364 13.77 2.07 -20.73
N PRO A 365 14.91 1.47 -21.14
CA PRO A 365 15.58 0.41 -20.36
C PRO A 365 15.90 0.78 -18.90
N ALA A 366 16.13 2.07 -18.64
CA ALA A 366 16.33 2.60 -17.29
C ALA A 366 15.15 2.34 -16.35
N PHE A 367 13.93 2.17 -16.86
CA PHE A 367 12.75 1.83 -16.07
C PHE A 367 12.87 0.47 -15.41
N LEU A 368 13.23 -0.55 -16.21
CA LEU A 368 13.46 -1.90 -15.73
C LEU A 368 14.72 -1.98 -14.86
N GLN A 369 15.79 -1.28 -15.25
CA GLN A 369 17.02 -1.23 -14.45
C GLN A 369 16.77 -0.64 -13.04
N ASN A 370 16.05 0.47 -12.94
CA ASN A 370 15.70 1.06 -11.65
C ASN A 370 14.80 0.12 -10.83
N LEU A 371 13.84 -0.57 -11.47
CA LEU A 371 13.02 -1.57 -10.79
C LEU A 371 13.90 -2.68 -10.18
N THR A 372 14.86 -3.19 -10.93
CA THR A 372 15.83 -4.20 -10.46
C THR A 372 16.65 -3.68 -9.29
N THR A 373 17.31 -2.53 -9.44
CA THR A 373 18.17 -1.96 -8.41
C THR A 373 17.41 -1.68 -7.11
N LEU A 374 16.20 -1.13 -7.20
CA LEU A 374 15.36 -0.85 -6.03
C LEU A 374 14.85 -2.14 -5.37
N THR A 375 14.50 -3.15 -6.16
CA THR A 375 14.12 -4.48 -5.64
C THR A 375 15.27 -5.08 -4.86
N CYS A 376 16.49 -5.11 -5.43
CA CYS A 376 17.70 -5.58 -4.75
C CYS A 376 18.02 -4.77 -3.49
N HIS A 377 17.76 -3.47 -3.48
CA HIS A 377 17.93 -2.63 -2.30
C HIS A 377 16.92 -3.00 -1.20
N CYS A 378 15.63 -3.20 -1.55
CA CYS A 378 14.61 -3.61 -0.60
C CYS A 378 14.81 -5.02 -0.05
N ILE A 379 15.37 -5.94 -0.84
CA ILE A 379 15.78 -7.28 -0.36
C ILE A 379 16.81 -7.15 0.77
N ARG A 380 17.83 -6.31 0.58
CA ARG A 380 18.85 -6.08 1.62
C ARG A 380 18.25 -5.40 2.85
N GLY A 381 17.38 -4.41 2.65
CA GLY A 381 16.69 -3.70 3.72
C GLY A 381 15.76 -4.60 4.53
N SER A 382 14.99 -5.48 3.89
CA SER A 382 14.02 -6.34 4.58
C SER A 382 14.66 -7.34 5.53
N VAL A 383 15.87 -7.82 5.21
CA VAL A 383 16.63 -8.72 6.08
C VAL A 383 17.15 -8.00 7.32
N LEU A 384 17.43 -6.70 7.23
CA LEU A 384 17.79 -5.88 8.40
C LEU A 384 16.56 -5.64 9.30
N GLU A 385 15.37 -5.43 8.73
CA GLU A 385 14.12 -5.26 9.48
C GLU A 385 13.67 -6.51 10.24
N GLU A 386 14.01 -7.71 9.74
CA GLU A 386 13.75 -8.98 10.43
C GLU A 386 14.39 -9.04 11.82
N VAL A 387 15.45 -8.25 12.07
CA VAL A 387 16.13 -8.18 13.37
C VAL A 387 15.49 -7.16 14.31
N SER A 388 15.03 -6.02 13.79
CA SER A 388 14.55 -4.90 14.62
C SER A 388 13.07 -4.96 14.98
N ASN A 389 12.23 -5.65 14.18
CA ASN A 389 10.78 -5.85 14.35
C ASN A 389 9.89 -4.60 14.60
N GLU A 390 10.43 -3.38 14.59
CA GLU A 390 9.69 -2.13 14.83
C GLU A 390 9.24 -1.44 13.53
N ASP A 391 10.07 -1.47 12.48
CA ASP A 391 9.80 -0.87 11.17
C ASP A 391 9.66 -1.95 10.09
N THR A 392 8.62 -1.84 9.24
CA THR A 392 8.29 -2.83 8.20
C THR A 392 8.27 -2.22 6.79
N VAL A 393 8.92 -1.06 6.63
CA VAL A 393 8.88 -0.23 5.42
C VAL A 393 9.54 -0.96 4.24
N TRP A 394 10.70 -1.58 4.46
CA TRP A 394 11.43 -2.33 3.44
C TRP A 394 10.72 -3.62 3.08
N ARG A 395 10.16 -4.35 4.06
CA ARG A 395 9.39 -5.57 3.84
C ARG A 395 8.11 -5.30 3.05
N GLU A 396 7.36 -4.26 3.38
CA GLU A 396 6.15 -3.87 2.65
C GLU A 396 6.50 -3.38 1.23
N SER A 397 7.56 -2.59 1.08
CA SER A 397 8.05 -2.14 -0.23
C SER A 397 8.52 -3.31 -1.10
N LEU A 398 9.26 -4.26 -0.51
CA LEU A 398 9.71 -5.47 -1.18
C LEU A 398 8.51 -6.29 -1.68
N ASN A 399 7.48 -6.45 -0.85
CA ASN A 399 6.28 -7.18 -1.25
C ASN A 399 5.61 -6.53 -2.49
N LYS A 400 5.50 -5.20 -2.51
CA LYS A 400 4.98 -4.46 -3.69
C LYS A 400 5.86 -4.66 -4.92
N PHE A 401 7.19 -4.65 -4.77
CA PHE A 401 8.10 -4.94 -5.88
C PHE A 401 8.01 -6.39 -6.36
N LEU A 402 7.90 -7.37 -5.47
CA LEU A 402 7.75 -8.78 -5.86
C LEU A 402 6.40 -9.02 -6.55
N HIS A 403 5.30 -8.41 -6.10
CA HIS A 403 4.04 -8.43 -6.85
C HIS A 403 4.19 -7.84 -8.26
N THR A 404 4.96 -6.76 -8.37
CA THR A 404 5.29 -6.13 -9.65
C THR A 404 6.06 -7.09 -10.56
N TRP A 405 7.13 -7.72 -10.05
CA TRP A 405 7.92 -8.71 -10.77
C TRP A 405 7.11 -9.94 -11.16
N SER A 406 6.24 -10.43 -10.27
CA SER A 406 5.35 -11.55 -10.56
C SER A 406 4.53 -11.27 -11.82
N SER A 407 3.98 -10.06 -11.97
CA SER A 407 3.24 -9.69 -13.18
C SER A 407 4.15 -9.64 -14.42
N VAL A 408 5.36 -9.08 -14.30
CA VAL A 408 6.33 -8.95 -15.41
C VAL A 408 6.84 -10.31 -15.90
N VAL A 409 7.07 -11.28 -15.01
CA VAL A 409 7.61 -12.60 -15.39
C VAL A 409 6.54 -13.56 -15.90
N HIS A 410 5.29 -13.44 -15.43
CA HIS A 410 4.18 -14.27 -15.91
C HIS A 410 3.60 -13.76 -17.23
N ASP A 411 3.50 -12.45 -17.40
CA ASP A 411 3.00 -11.81 -18.62
C ASP A 411 4.15 -11.07 -19.33
N SER A 412 5.01 -11.86 -19.98
CA SER A 412 6.20 -11.36 -20.68
C SER A 412 5.89 -10.77 -22.06
N ASP A 413 4.63 -10.50 -22.39
CA ASP A 413 4.24 -9.95 -23.68
C ASP A 413 4.96 -8.63 -23.96
N GLY A 414 5.72 -8.61 -25.05
CA GLY A 414 6.54 -7.46 -25.46
C GLY A 414 7.95 -7.43 -24.86
N PHE A 415 8.24 -8.18 -23.79
CA PHE A 415 9.61 -8.39 -23.31
C PHE A 415 10.27 -9.54 -24.06
N SER A 416 11.53 -9.36 -24.47
CA SER A 416 12.35 -10.48 -24.93
C SER A 416 12.95 -11.22 -23.73
N ASN A 417 13.21 -12.52 -23.88
CA ASN A 417 13.91 -13.30 -22.84
C ASN A 417 15.27 -12.68 -22.49
N GLU A 418 16.00 -12.15 -23.48
CA GLU A 418 17.29 -11.49 -23.28
C GLU A 418 17.20 -10.23 -22.40
N THR A 419 16.12 -9.44 -22.56
CA THR A 419 15.91 -8.22 -21.75
C THR A 419 15.66 -8.51 -20.28
N LEU A 420 15.00 -9.63 -19.95
CA LEU A 420 14.68 -9.99 -18.56
C LEU A 420 15.79 -10.82 -17.90
N LEU A 421 16.65 -11.47 -18.69
CA LEU A 421 17.68 -12.39 -18.20
C LEU A 421 18.57 -11.78 -17.10
N ASN A 422 19.26 -10.68 -17.40
CA ASN A 422 20.19 -10.04 -16.46
C ASN A 422 19.48 -9.47 -15.21
N PRO A 423 18.36 -8.73 -15.33
CA PRO A 423 17.55 -8.31 -14.19
C PRO A 423 17.15 -9.47 -13.26
N CYS A 424 16.68 -10.57 -13.82
CA CYS A 424 16.26 -11.73 -13.05
C CYS A 424 17.42 -12.40 -12.31
N ILE A 425 18.58 -12.53 -12.97
CA ILE A 425 19.81 -13.04 -12.36
C ILE A 425 20.24 -12.17 -11.17
N GLU A 426 20.21 -10.84 -11.32
CA GLU A 426 20.64 -9.91 -10.27
C GLU A 426 19.74 -10.01 -9.02
N ILE A 427 18.42 -10.05 -9.21
CA ILE A 427 17.44 -10.17 -8.11
C ILE A 427 17.58 -11.52 -7.42
N PHE A 428 17.66 -12.60 -8.19
CA PHE A 428 17.83 -13.94 -7.66
C PHE A 428 19.11 -14.05 -6.82
N ASN A 429 20.25 -13.62 -7.37
CA ASN A 429 21.53 -13.66 -6.67
C ASN A 429 21.50 -12.79 -5.40
N THR A 430 20.88 -11.61 -5.46
CA THR A 430 20.78 -10.74 -4.28
C THR A 430 19.93 -11.39 -3.18
N TYR A 431 18.77 -11.95 -3.54
CA TYR A 431 17.91 -12.65 -2.57
C TYR A 431 18.65 -13.83 -1.92
N LEU A 432 19.32 -14.66 -2.73
CA LEU A 432 20.08 -15.80 -2.26
C LEU A 432 21.23 -15.37 -1.34
N GLN A 433 22.04 -14.39 -1.75
CA GLN A 433 23.16 -13.87 -0.95
C GLN A 433 22.70 -13.33 0.42
N CYS A 434 21.56 -12.63 0.47
CA CYS A 434 21.04 -12.10 1.73
C CYS A 434 20.58 -13.21 2.70
N ARG A 435 20.32 -14.43 2.21
CA ARG A 435 19.88 -15.57 3.01
C ARG A 435 20.99 -16.54 3.40
N LEU A 436 22.20 -16.39 2.85
CA LEU A 436 23.34 -17.28 3.13
C LEU A 436 24.32 -16.68 4.14
N ALA A 437 24.95 -17.52 4.96
CA ALA A 437 26.04 -17.12 5.82
C ALA A 437 27.31 -16.74 5.02
N PRO A 438 28.21 -15.92 5.58
CA PRO A 438 29.55 -15.69 5.03
C PRO A 438 30.30 -17.03 4.85
N PRO A 439 31.13 -17.19 3.79
CA PRO A 439 31.58 -16.17 2.84
C PRO A 439 30.68 -15.96 1.62
N ASP A 440 29.70 -16.82 1.38
CA ASP A 440 28.89 -16.80 0.14
C ASP A 440 27.71 -15.82 0.20
N GLY A 441 27.36 -15.35 1.40
CA GLY A 441 26.29 -14.40 1.64
C GLY A 441 26.56 -13.39 2.75
N THR A 442 25.49 -12.69 3.15
CA THR A 442 25.53 -11.56 4.08
C THR A 442 24.61 -11.75 5.30
N ARG A 443 24.08 -12.95 5.54
CA ARG A 443 23.26 -13.24 6.73
C ARG A 443 24.12 -13.07 8.00
N SER A 444 23.69 -12.22 8.93
CA SER A 444 24.43 -11.96 10.18
C SER A 444 24.35 -13.15 11.14
N ALA A 445 25.40 -13.39 11.91
CA ALA A 445 25.41 -14.39 12.98
C ALA A 445 24.60 -13.94 14.22
N GLU A 446 24.38 -12.61 14.38
CA GLU A 446 23.53 -12.05 15.44
C GLU A 446 22.04 -12.43 15.27
N ASN A 447 21.63 -12.85 14.06
CA ASN A 447 20.28 -13.34 13.78
C ASN A 447 20.00 -14.73 14.39
N LEU A 448 21.01 -15.37 15.01
CA LEU A 448 20.92 -16.71 15.61
C LEU A 448 20.86 -16.65 17.15
N GLU A 449 20.88 -15.47 17.77
CA GLU A 449 20.61 -15.39 19.21
C GLU A 449 19.20 -15.92 19.46
N GLU A 450 19.09 -16.91 20.34
CA GLU A 450 17.90 -17.72 20.60
C GLU A 450 16.72 -16.87 21.11
N ASP A 451 16.02 -16.19 20.21
CA ASP A 451 14.60 -15.92 20.44
C ASP A 451 13.93 -17.29 20.46
N ILE A 452 13.51 -17.71 21.65
CA ILE A 452 12.68 -18.90 21.85
C ILE A 452 11.43 -18.67 21.02
N LYS A 453 11.43 -19.23 19.79
CA LYS A 453 10.29 -19.16 18.88
C LYS A 453 9.05 -19.64 19.63
N GLY A 454 8.10 -18.74 19.86
CA GLY A 454 6.88 -19.11 20.55
C GLY A 454 6.08 -20.13 19.73
N GLU A 455 5.29 -21.00 20.35
CA GLU A 455 4.39 -21.94 19.64
C GLU A 455 3.39 -21.25 18.69
N LEU A 456 3.31 -19.92 18.73
CA LEU A 456 2.46 -19.07 17.90
C LEU A 456 3.18 -18.46 16.69
N GLU A 457 4.50 -18.66 16.53
CA GLU A 457 5.21 -18.17 15.36
C GLU A 457 4.79 -18.94 14.10
N GLU A 458 4.50 -18.19 13.04
CA GLU A 458 4.16 -18.77 11.76
C GLU A 458 5.38 -19.50 11.17
N ASP A 459 5.13 -20.70 10.64
CA ASP A 459 6.08 -21.47 9.85
C ASP A 459 6.76 -20.57 8.81
N GLU A 460 8.10 -20.49 8.81
CA GLU A 460 8.87 -19.59 7.93
C GLU A 460 8.56 -19.84 6.45
N ARG A 461 8.27 -21.10 6.09
CA ARG A 461 7.83 -21.49 4.75
C ARG A 461 6.54 -20.78 4.34
N LYS A 462 5.61 -20.56 5.28
CA LYS A 462 4.36 -19.81 5.06
C LYS A 462 4.62 -18.31 5.03
N LEU A 463 5.41 -17.80 5.98
CA LEU A 463 5.75 -16.39 6.07
C LEU A 463 6.40 -15.87 4.78
N HIS A 464 7.32 -16.65 4.21
CA HIS A 464 8.06 -16.29 3.00
C HIS A 464 7.47 -16.85 1.70
N SER A 465 6.36 -17.60 1.74
CA SER A 465 5.79 -18.31 0.58
C SER A 465 5.58 -17.39 -0.62
N ASN A 466 4.90 -16.24 -0.43
CA ASN A 466 4.62 -15.29 -1.53
C ASN A 466 5.90 -14.73 -2.16
N ALA A 467 6.91 -14.47 -1.34
CA ALA A 467 8.20 -13.98 -1.83
C ALA A 467 8.93 -15.06 -2.61
N LEU A 468 9.02 -16.28 -2.06
CA LEU A 468 9.69 -17.42 -2.68
C LEU A 468 9.02 -17.87 -3.98
N LEU A 469 7.68 -17.82 -4.07
CA LEU A 469 6.94 -18.07 -5.31
C LEU A 469 7.41 -17.11 -6.43
N THR A 470 7.52 -15.83 -6.10
CA THR A 470 7.99 -14.81 -7.06
C THR A 470 9.46 -15.00 -7.40
N ILE A 471 10.33 -15.24 -6.41
CA ILE A 471 11.77 -15.47 -6.63
C ILE A 471 11.99 -16.72 -7.48
N GLY A 472 11.21 -17.78 -7.29
CA GLY A 472 11.22 -18.97 -8.14
C GLY A 472 10.83 -18.66 -9.58
N ALA A 473 9.77 -17.86 -9.79
CA ALA A 473 9.37 -17.40 -11.13
C ALA A 473 10.43 -16.52 -11.81
N ILE A 474 11.10 -15.66 -11.05
CA ILE A 474 12.25 -14.87 -11.52
C ILE A 474 13.41 -15.79 -11.93
N ALA A 475 13.78 -16.76 -11.09
CA ALA A 475 14.87 -17.69 -11.35
C ALA A 475 14.64 -18.52 -12.63
N ARG A 476 13.37 -18.88 -12.92
CA ARG A 476 12.98 -19.59 -14.14
C ARG A 476 13.18 -18.81 -15.44
N LYS A 477 13.36 -17.49 -15.38
CA LYS A 477 13.75 -16.71 -16.57
C LYS A 477 15.24 -16.82 -16.90
N ALA A 478 16.05 -17.35 -15.98
CA ALA A 478 17.47 -17.61 -16.17
C ALA A 478 17.86 -19.03 -15.69
N PRO A 479 17.20 -20.09 -16.20
CA PRO A 479 17.27 -21.41 -15.58
C PRO A 479 18.69 -21.99 -15.58
N ALA A 480 19.48 -21.78 -16.63
CA ALA A 480 20.86 -22.25 -16.71
C ALA A 480 21.77 -21.66 -15.61
N HIS A 481 21.70 -20.35 -15.39
CA HIS A 481 22.48 -19.67 -14.33
C HIS A 481 21.99 -20.10 -12.95
N CYS A 482 20.67 -19.99 -12.71
CA CYS A 482 20.09 -20.28 -11.41
C CYS A 482 20.27 -21.75 -11.01
N SER A 483 20.08 -22.70 -11.93
CA SER A 483 20.31 -24.13 -11.65
C SER A 483 21.76 -24.42 -11.30
N HIS A 484 22.71 -23.78 -12.00
CA HIS A 484 24.13 -23.94 -11.74
C HIS A 484 24.50 -23.44 -10.34
N VAL A 485 24.08 -22.22 -9.98
CA VAL A 485 24.36 -21.63 -8.66
C VAL A 485 23.76 -22.46 -7.54
N LEU A 486 22.47 -22.84 -7.65
CA LEU A 486 21.81 -23.68 -6.65
C LEU A 486 22.51 -25.03 -6.49
N PHE A 487 22.89 -25.66 -7.60
CA PHE A 487 23.59 -26.94 -7.58
C PHE A 487 24.95 -26.86 -6.89
N THR A 488 25.76 -25.86 -7.24
CA THR A 488 27.09 -25.67 -6.65
C THR A 488 27.00 -25.44 -5.15
N LEU A 489 26.04 -24.63 -4.70
CA LEU A 489 25.83 -24.38 -3.26
C LEU A 489 25.31 -25.63 -2.55
N LEU A 490 24.28 -26.29 -3.07
CA LEU A 490 23.74 -27.53 -2.47
C LEU A 490 24.82 -28.60 -2.36
N GLN A 491 25.62 -28.80 -3.40
CA GLN A 491 26.68 -29.80 -3.38
C GLN A 491 27.76 -29.49 -2.34
N ASP A 492 28.21 -28.24 -2.24
CA ASP A 492 29.18 -27.83 -1.22
C ASP A 492 28.61 -28.03 0.19
N ARG A 493 27.39 -27.55 0.46
CA ARG A 493 26.74 -27.69 1.77
C ARG A 493 26.44 -29.15 2.13
N SER A 494 26.02 -29.96 1.15
CA SER A 494 25.81 -31.40 1.30
C SER A 494 27.10 -32.13 1.72
N LYS A 495 28.23 -31.84 1.06
CA LYS A 495 29.55 -32.42 1.43
C LYS A 495 30.02 -31.97 2.81
N ARG A 496 29.78 -30.70 3.17
CA ARG A 496 30.09 -30.20 4.52
C ARG A 496 29.25 -30.89 5.58
N LEU A 497 27.95 -31.10 5.31
CA LEU A 497 27.05 -31.80 6.22
C LEU A 497 27.50 -33.25 6.43
N GLU A 498 27.78 -33.98 5.35
CA GLU A 498 28.35 -35.33 5.41
C GLU A 498 29.61 -35.37 6.27
N SER A 499 30.56 -34.47 6.00
CA SER A 499 31.84 -34.41 6.72
C SER A 499 31.65 -34.14 8.22
N GLN A 500 30.76 -33.23 8.59
CA GLN A 500 30.47 -32.89 9.99
C GLN A 500 29.81 -34.08 10.71
N LEU A 501 28.81 -34.71 10.09
CA LEU A 501 28.14 -35.89 10.64
C LEU A 501 29.10 -37.06 10.84
N GLN A 502 30.00 -37.31 9.87
CA GLN A 502 31.03 -38.34 9.99
C GLN A 502 32.01 -38.05 11.14
N LEU A 503 32.47 -36.80 11.29
CA LEU A 503 33.36 -36.41 12.38
C LEU A 503 32.71 -36.55 13.76
N MET A 504 31.42 -36.22 13.89
CA MET A 504 30.65 -36.44 15.11
C MET A 504 30.48 -37.93 15.41
N HIS A 505 30.14 -38.74 14.40
CA HIS A 505 30.01 -40.19 14.56
C HIS A 505 31.34 -40.84 14.99
N MET A 506 32.47 -40.35 14.47
CA MET A 506 33.80 -40.79 14.90
C MET A 506 34.26 -40.21 16.26
N GLY A 507 33.45 -39.39 16.93
CA GLY A 507 33.78 -38.76 18.21
C GLY A 507 34.87 -37.69 18.13
N LYS A 508 35.19 -37.19 16.93
CA LYS A 508 36.21 -36.15 16.69
C LYS A 508 35.67 -34.73 16.83
N LEU A 509 34.35 -34.57 16.79
CA LEU A 509 33.65 -33.32 17.00
C LEU A 509 32.66 -33.51 18.16
N PRO A 510 32.55 -32.57 19.11
CA PRO A 510 31.52 -32.66 20.14
C PRO A 510 30.11 -32.63 19.53
N VAL A 511 29.20 -33.41 20.12
CA VAL A 511 27.79 -33.55 19.71
C VAL A 511 26.96 -32.31 20.07
N SER A 512 27.51 -31.41 20.89
CA SER A 512 26.95 -30.07 21.11
C SER A 512 27.07 -29.26 19.81
N GLY A 513 25.93 -29.01 19.15
CA GLY A 513 25.86 -28.30 17.87
C GLY A 513 26.64 -26.98 17.93
N GLY A 514 27.72 -26.90 17.16
CA GLY A 514 28.48 -25.67 17.03
C GLY A 514 27.75 -24.66 16.14
N GLU A 515 28.05 -23.37 16.31
CA GLU A 515 27.56 -22.27 15.47
C GLU A 515 27.74 -22.53 13.96
N GLN A 516 28.79 -23.26 13.58
CA GLN A 516 29.04 -23.67 12.19
C GLN A 516 27.99 -24.64 11.64
N LEU A 517 27.48 -25.55 12.49
CA LEU A 517 26.45 -26.51 12.09
C LEU A 517 25.08 -25.83 12.00
N VAL A 518 24.77 -24.90 12.90
CA VAL A 518 23.55 -24.09 12.85
C VAL A 518 23.52 -23.27 11.56
N ASN A 519 24.61 -22.56 11.24
CA ASN A 519 24.73 -21.84 9.98
C ASN A 519 24.60 -22.73 8.75
N LEU A 520 25.14 -23.96 8.81
CA LEU A 520 25.02 -24.93 7.73
C LEU A 520 23.57 -25.42 7.54
N PHE A 521 22.85 -25.70 8.64
CA PHE A 521 21.44 -26.08 8.57
C PHE A 521 20.59 -24.95 8.02
N GLU A 522 20.85 -23.72 8.45
CA GLU A 522 20.12 -22.54 8.00
C GLU A 522 20.42 -22.25 6.51
N ASP A 523 21.68 -22.35 6.07
CA ASP A 523 22.03 -22.28 4.64
C ASP A 523 21.28 -23.35 3.82
N LEU A 524 21.31 -24.62 4.27
CA LEU A 524 20.60 -25.70 3.59
C LEU A 524 19.10 -25.47 3.54
N HIS A 525 18.50 -25.00 4.63
CA HIS A 525 17.08 -24.65 4.72
C HIS A 525 16.69 -23.64 3.64
N TRP A 526 17.39 -22.50 3.56
CA TRP A 526 17.12 -21.46 2.55
C TRP A 526 17.37 -21.93 1.12
N ILE A 527 18.48 -22.63 0.86
CA ILE A 527 18.79 -23.11 -0.50
C ILE A 527 17.73 -24.12 -0.95
N LEU A 528 17.29 -25.04 -0.08
CA LEU A 528 16.26 -26.03 -0.40
C LEU A 528 14.89 -25.38 -0.63
N MET A 529 14.50 -24.39 0.18
CA MET A 529 13.27 -23.63 -0.04
C MET A 529 13.26 -22.91 -1.39
N ILE A 530 14.34 -22.22 -1.74
CA ILE A 530 14.49 -21.54 -3.03
C ILE A 530 14.50 -22.55 -4.18
N THR A 531 15.18 -23.69 -4.01
CA THR A 531 15.24 -24.77 -5.01
C THR A 531 13.85 -25.37 -5.25
N GLY A 532 13.05 -25.59 -4.21
CA GLY A 532 11.68 -26.07 -4.36
C GLY A 532 10.80 -25.17 -5.19
N HIS A 533 10.83 -23.86 -4.90
CA HIS A 533 10.06 -22.87 -5.66
C HIS A 533 10.61 -22.61 -7.06
N PHE A 534 11.88 -22.93 -7.33
CA PHE A 534 12.45 -22.92 -8.68
C PHE A 534 11.94 -24.12 -9.50
N LEU A 535 12.00 -25.32 -8.92
CA LEU A 535 11.65 -26.60 -9.56
C LEU A 535 10.14 -26.74 -9.83
N ALA A 536 9.29 -26.30 -8.91
CA ALA A 536 7.85 -26.47 -9.03
C ALA A 536 7.06 -25.22 -8.63
N VAL A 537 5.81 -25.14 -9.06
CA VAL A 537 4.85 -24.14 -8.56
C VAL A 537 4.00 -24.82 -7.50
N ASP A 538 4.20 -24.45 -6.23
CA ASP A 538 3.30 -24.85 -5.14
C ASP A 538 2.02 -24.01 -5.25
N CYS A 539 0.99 -24.56 -5.87
CA CYS A 539 -0.32 -23.92 -5.96
C CYS A 539 -1.05 -24.03 -4.62
N THR A 540 -1.98 -23.10 -4.36
CA THR A 540 -2.87 -23.13 -3.19
C THR A 540 -3.58 -24.49 -3.04
N GLU A 541 -3.94 -24.86 -1.81
CA GLU A 541 -4.61 -26.12 -1.49
C GLU A 541 -5.75 -26.43 -2.49
N GLY A 542 -5.60 -27.51 -3.28
CA GLY A 542 -6.63 -28.01 -4.20
C GLY A 542 -6.25 -28.00 -5.68
N GLU A 543 -5.15 -27.33 -6.07
CA GLU A 543 -4.64 -27.37 -7.45
C GLU A 543 -3.55 -28.44 -7.64
N THR A 544 -3.34 -28.88 -8.88
CA THR A 544 -2.29 -29.87 -9.20
C THR A 544 -0.94 -29.18 -9.28
N VAL A 545 0.06 -29.68 -8.53
CA VAL A 545 1.44 -29.19 -8.60
C VAL A 545 2.03 -29.59 -9.95
N MET A 546 2.56 -28.61 -10.70
CA MET A 546 3.06 -28.82 -12.07
C MET A 546 4.54 -28.49 -12.18
N ILE A 547 5.22 -29.15 -13.13
CA ILE A 547 6.56 -28.73 -13.56
C ILE A 547 6.39 -27.44 -14.38
N PRO A 548 7.11 -26.36 -14.07
CA PRO A 548 7.02 -25.13 -14.83
C PRO A 548 7.49 -25.33 -16.28
N PRO A 549 6.83 -24.73 -17.28
CA PRO A 549 7.20 -24.91 -18.69
C PRO A 549 8.63 -24.47 -18.99
N GLU A 550 9.14 -23.43 -18.31
CA GLU A 550 10.54 -23.01 -18.47
C GLU A 550 11.54 -24.10 -18.06
N ILE A 551 11.21 -24.89 -17.04
CA ILE A 551 12.07 -25.99 -16.55
C ILE A 551 12.03 -27.16 -17.53
N VAL A 552 10.85 -27.48 -18.07
CA VAL A 552 10.69 -28.52 -19.11
C VAL A 552 11.49 -28.14 -20.36
N GLN A 553 11.33 -26.92 -20.86
CA GLN A 553 12.05 -26.42 -22.02
C GLN A 553 13.56 -26.40 -21.79
N PHE A 554 14.02 -25.98 -20.61
CA PHE A 554 15.42 -25.99 -20.24
C PHE A 554 16.02 -27.40 -20.25
N SER A 555 15.37 -28.38 -19.62
CA SER A 555 15.84 -29.78 -19.61
C SER A 555 15.91 -30.38 -21.02
N ILE A 556 14.92 -30.09 -21.88
CA ILE A 556 14.92 -30.52 -23.28
C ILE A 556 16.10 -29.90 -24.07
N MET A 557 16.36 -28.61 -23.86
CA MET A 557 17.42 -27.88 -24.57
C MET A 557 18.84 -28.36 -24.21
N GLU A 558 19.07 -28.75 -22.95
CA GLU A 558 20.37 -29.25 -22.49
C GLU A 558 20.73 -30.61 -23.10
N ASN A 559 19.74 -31.40 -23.54
CA ASN A 559 19.93 -32.68 -24.24
C ASN A 559 20.93 -33.62 -23.53
N ALA A 560 20.76 -33.76 -22.22
CA ALA A 560 21.66 -34.53 -21.36
C ALA A 560 21.57 -36.05 -21.60
N ASN A 561 22.60 -36.78 -21.18
CA ASN A 561 22.61 -38.23 -21.27
C ASN A 561 21.70 -38.85 -20.19
N ILE A 562 20.68 -39.57 -20.64
CA ILE A 562 19.67 -40.21 -19.77
C ILE A 562 20.32 -41.19 -18.78
N GLU A 563 21.22 -42.07 -19.25
CA GLU A 563 21.85 -43.09 -18.42
C GLU A 563 22.78 -42.47 -17.36
N ALA A 564 23.59 -41.48 -17.75
CA ALA A 564 24.43 -40.74 -16.81
C ALA A 564 23.57 -40.04 -15.75
N SER A 565 22.43 -39.48 -16.16
CA SER A 565 21.52 -38.77 -15.27
C SER A 565 20.82 -39.70 -14.28
N LEU A 566 20.40 -40.89 -14.73
CA LEU A 566 19.82 -41.91 -13.86
C LEU A 566 20.84 -42.41 -12.84
N ARG A 567 22.06 -42.75 -13.27
CA ARG A 567 23.14 -43.20 -12.37
C ARG A 567 23.50 -42.15 -11.33
N TYR A 568 23.49 -40.87 -11.72
CA TYR A 568 23.71 -39.77 -10.79
C TYR A 568 22.56 -39.67 -9.76
N LEU A 569 21.31 -39.72 -10.24
CA LEU A 569 20.11 -39.61 -9.42
C LEU A 569 20.02 -40.69 -8.35
N VAL A 570 20.36 -41.94 -8.69
CA VAL A 570 20.34 -43.07 -7.73
C VAL A 570 21.60 -43.15 -6.86
N GLY A 571 22.58 -42.27 -7.07
CA GLY A 571 23.81 -42.23 -6.29
C GLY A 571 24.88 -43.27 -6.69
N GLU A 572 24.72 -43.97 -7.82
CA GLU A 572 25.73 -44.91 -8.35
C GLU A 572 26.98 -44.19 -8.87
N SER A 573 26.84 -42.95 -9.33
CA SER A 573 27.93 -42.11 -9.82
C SER A 573 27.88 -40.72 -9.21
N THR A 574 29.05 -40.19 -8.85
CA THR A 574 29.22 -38.79 -8.44
C THR A 574 29.65 -37.88 -9.61
N SER A 575 29.88 -38.45 -10.81
CA SER A 575 30.20 -37.67 -12.01
C SER A 575 29.00 -36.85 -12.45
N THR A 576 29.23 -35.56 -12.71
CA THR A 576 28.24 -34.60 -13.18
C THR A 576 28.32 -34.36 -14.70
N GLU A 577 29.18 -35.11 -15.39
CA GLU A 577 29.39 -35.01 -16.83
C GLU A 577 28.14 -35.43 -17.60
N ASN A 578 27.62 -34.53 -18.44
CA ASN A 578 26.44 -34.76 -19.27
C ASN A 578 25.20 -35.24 -18.50
N VAL A 579 25.09 -34.86 -17.23
CA VAL A 579 23.90 -35.08 -16.39
C VAL A 579 22.97 -33.87 -16.53
N ASP A 580 21.67 -34.14 -16.64
CA ASP A 580 20.63 -33.12 -16.72
C ASP A 580 20.67 -32.17 -15.50
N PRO A 581 20.71 -30.84 -15.67
CA PRO A 581 20.83 -29.90 -14.56
C PRO A 581 19.69 -29.96 -13.53
N VAL A 582 18.47 -30.31 -13.95
CA VAL A 582 17.33 -30.47 -13.04
C VAL A 582 17.54 -31.73 -12.19
N LEU A 583 17.94 -32.83 -12.81
CA LEU A 583 18.26 -34.09 -12.10
C LEU A 583 19.50 -33.96 -11.22
N LYS A 584 20.44 -33.04 -11.51
CA LYS A 584 21.54 -32.70 -10.58
C LYS A 584 21.01 -32.18 -9.25
N LEU A 585 20.06 -31.24 -9.30
CA LEU A 585 19.44 -30.66 -8.11
C LEU A 585 18.65 -31.72 -7.33
N VAL A 586 17.81 -32.49 -8.02
CA VAL A 586 17.04 -33.58 -7.39
C VAL A 586 17.97 -34.62 -6.74
N GLY A 587 19.06 -34.98 -7.41
CA GLY A 587 20.06 -35.90 -6.85
C GLY A 587 20.69 -35.38 -5.56
N GLU A 588 21.06 -34.09 -5.47
CA GLU A 588 21.59 -33.53 -4.22
C GLU A 588 20.53 -33.45 -3.12
N ILE A 589 19.27 -33.13 -3.45
CA ILE A 589 18.15 -33.16 -2.49
C ILE A 589 18.00 -34.56 -1.87
N LEU A 590 18.02 -35.61 -2.70
CA LEU A 590 17.93 -37.00 -2.25
C LEU A 590 19.15 -37.41 -1.40
N ARG A 591 20.36 -36.93 -1.72
CA ARG A 591 21.56 -37.17 -0.90
C ARG A 591 21.46 -36.52 0.48
N ILE A 592 20.99 -35.27 0.55
CA ILE A 592 20.78 -34.59 1.83
C ILE A 592 19.76 -35.34 2.70
N SER A 593 18.67 -35.83 2.10
CA SER A 593 17.70 -36.71 2.79
C SER A 593 18.34 -38.03 3.25
N ALA A 594 19.22 -38.63 2.44
CA ALA A 594 19.96 -39.83 2.84
C ALA A 594 20.90 -39.56 4.03
N TRP A 595 21.52 -38.39 4.10
CA TRP A 595 22.35 -37.98 5.23
C TRP A 595 21.55 -37.78 6.51
N GLU A 596 20.33 -37.25 6.41
CA GLU A 596 19.38 -37.21 7.54
C GLU A 596 19.06 -38.62 8.05
N CYS A 597 18.68 -39.55 7.16
CA CYS A 597 18.40 -40.94 7.55
C CYS A 597 19.64 -41.59 8.20
N ALA A 598 20.82 -41.42 7.61
CA ALA A 598 22.06 -41.97 8.16
C ALA A 598 22.41 -41.36 9.53
N ALA A 599 22.17 -40.07 9.75
CA ALA A 599 22.36 -39.42 11.04
C ALA A 599 21.42 -39.99 12.11
N LEU A 600 20.15 -40.23 11.76
CA LEU A 600 19.17 -40.83 12.65
C LEU A 600 19.57 -42.27 13.04
N GLU A 601 19.98 -43.09 12.06
CA GLU A 601 20.47 -44.46 12.28
C GLU A 601 21.74 -44.48 13.14
N ALA A 602 22.60 -43.47 13.00
CA ALA A 602 23.82 -43.31 13.79
C ALA A 602 23.58 -42.75 15.21
N GLY A 603 22.33 -42.48 15.61
CA GLY A 603 21.99 -41.93 16.92
C GLY A 603 22.27 -40.43 17.07
N LEU A 604 22.46 -39.70 15.96
CA LEU A 604 22.71 -38.25 15.93
C LEU A 604 21.41 -37.42 15.78
N GLY A 605 20.24 -38.04 15.98
CA GLY A 605 18.95 -37.36 15.81
C GLY A 605 18.73 -36.16 16.73
N SER A 606 19.38 -36.11 17.89
CA SER A 606 19.31 -34.94 18.79
C SER A 606 20.07 -33.71 18.28
N VAL A 607 20.89 -33.87 17.23
CA VAL A 607 21.72 -32.80 16.66
C VAL A 607 21.14 -32.28 15.34
N PHE A 608 20.36 -33.10 14.63
CA PHE A 608 19.81 -32.72 13.34
C PHE A 608 18.71 -31.66 13.49
N SER A 609 18.70 -30.67 12.61
CA SER A 609 17.72 -29.58 12.66
C SER A 609 16.32 -30.07 12.26
N PRO A 610 15.30 -29.98 13.14
CA PRO A 610 13.93 -30.37 12.80
C PRO A 610 13.33 -29.47 11.71
N GLU A 611 13.75 -28.20 11.62
CA GLU A 611 13.30 -27.28 10.57
C GLU A 611 13.83 -27.69 9.20
N LEU A 612 15.10 -28.12 9.14
CA LEU A 612 15.69 -28.68 7.93
C LEU A 612 14.95 -29.97 7.52
N SER A 613 14.68 -30.88 8.45
CA SER A 613 13.87 -32.09 8.20
C SER A 613 12.49 -31.77 7.64
N ALA A 614 11.83 -30.76 8.21
CA ALA A 614 10.52 -30.31 7.76
C ALA A 614 10.59 -29.75 6.32
N THR A 615 11.67 -29.06 5.98
CA THR A 615 11.94 -28.51 4.64
C THR A 615 12.22 -29.60 3.61
N ILE A 616 13.04 -30.59 3.96
CA ILE A 616 13.30 -31.76 3.12
C ILE A 616 11.98 -32.49 2.84
N SER A 617 11.17 -32.73 3.88
CA SER A 617 9.87 -33.39 3.77
C SER A 617 8.90 -32.64 2.86
N TRP A 618 8.82 -31.31 3.01
CA TRP A 618 8.02 -30.44 2.13
C TRP A 618 8.50 -30.52 0.67
N LEU A 619 9.82 -30.48 0.44
CA LEU A 619 10.39 -30.53 -0.90
C LEU A 619 10.18 -31.89 -1.58
N LEU A 620 10.32 -32.99 -0.84
CA LEU A 620 10.02 -34.33 -1.34
C LEU A 620 8.54 -34.50 -1.68
N LYS A 621 7.63 -33.88 -0.90
CA LYS A 621 6.20 -33.83 -1.23
C LYS A 621 5.95 -33.09 -2.54
N ILE A 622 6.59 -31.92 -2.73
CA ILE A 622 6.50 -31.16 -3.98
C ILE A 622 7.03 -31.98 -5.16
N TRP A 623 8.22 -32.57 -5.01
CA TRP A 623 8.85 -33.38 -6.03
C TRP A 623 7.97 -34.58 -6.42
N ALA A 624 7.44 -35.30 -5.42
CA ALA A 624 6.56 -36.44 -5.65
C ALA A 624 5.27 -36.05 -6.40
N ASN A 625 4.69 -34.89 -6.10
CA ASN A 625 3.45 -34.45 -6.72
C ASN A 625 3.63 -33.89 -8.14
N SER A 626 4.83 -33.45 -8.51
CA SER A 626 5.10 -32.80 -9.81
C SER A 626 5.92 -33.65 -10.78
N TYR A 627 6.93 -34.37 -10.30
CA TYR A 627 7.89 -35.11 -11.12
C TYR A 627 7.65 -36.62 -11.16
N LEU A 628 6.84 -37.19 -10.26
CA LEU A 628 6.49 -38.62 -10.31
C LEU A 628 5.15 -38.81 -11.02
N MET A 629 5.16 -39.62 -12.09
CA MET A 629 3.99 -39.90 -12.93
C MET A 629 3.28 -38.63 -13.45
N PRO A 630 4.02 -37.72 -14.12
CA PRO A 630 3.43 -36.48 -14.63
C PRO A 630 2.31 -36.78 -15.63
N ASN A 631 1.24 -35.99 -15.58
CA ASN A 631 0.18 -36.06 -16.58
C ASN A 631 0.67 -35.43 -17.90
N TYR A 632 1.16 -36.26 -18.81
CA TYR A 632 1.72 -35.85 -20.11
C TYR A 632 0.75 -35.04 -20.99
N PHE A 633 -0.57 -35.14 -20.75
CA PHE A 633 -1.56 -34.36 -21.50
C PHE A 633 -1.53 -32.86 -21.19
N VAL A 634 -0.85 -32.45 -20.12
CA VAL A 634 -0.77 -31.04 -19.70
C VAL A 634 0.48 -30.35 -20.25
N TYR A 635 1.44 -31.11 -20.79
CA TYR A 635 2.69 -30.57 -21.34
C TYR A 635 2.69 -30.68 -22.86
N SER A 636 2.41 -29.55 -23.52
CA SER A 636 2.41 -29.47 -24.99
C SER A 636 3.78 -29.79 -25.59
N GLU A 637 4.86 -29.49 -24.87
CA GLU A 637 6.24 -29.70 -25.30
C GLU A 637 6.70 -31.17 -25.23
N VAL A 638 6.00 -32.01 -24.46
CA VAL A 638 6.35 -33.44 -24.26
C VAL A 638 5.42 -34.36 -25.07
N SER A 639 4.30 -33.83 -25.58
CA SER A 639 3.29 -34.57 -26.34
C SER A 639 3.49 -34.52 -27.86
N SER A 640 4.55 -33.85 -28.33
CA SER A 640 5.05 -33.85 -29.72
C SER A 640 6.37 -34.61 -29.81
#